data_AF-A0A7D8UE77-F1
#
_entry.id   AF-A0A7D8UE77-F1
#
_cell.length_a   1.000
_cell.length_b   1.000
_cell.length_c   1.000
_cell.angle_alpha   90.00
_cell.angle_beta   90.00
_cell.angle_gamma   90.00
#
_symmetry.space_group_name_H-M   'P 1'
#
loop_
_entity.id
_entity.type
_entity.pdbx_description
1 polymer ?
#
loop_
_entity_poly.entity_id
_entity_poly.type
_entity_poly.pdbx_seq_one_letter_code
_entity_poly.pdbx_strand_id
1 'polypeptide(L)'
;MIIERLDLIAFGRFSGESIDLSAGPTRFHLVYGPNESGKSTSLRAIHSLLFGIPVRSDDNYVHDYKSMRIGGKLRDSVSQAVVECVRRKGQQKTLLTPDESGEIDPAVIAKMLPGIDAETFAKRFGLSHHELVRGGKEITEGGGELGAILFAAGTGTGSLRAVQQQLDKELRQLYIPRGSSGSLNRLLSEYLAAENRLRELRLLPFAYEQKRDDLERAKAEADESTRRLAEESTRLRRLQAHKSALAFLPQRRAVLEELDQIGTAIPLLDEAFSEKRRDWEKQWSEANQRLTTLREQLSDLTKRRDGLPIEPRWLEVAATVKQLMHDLGGFEAEESRISDWQIELGPLEGRIAAARRAIAVASVDQPADADDSADGSQLADAPRLPDESVRSRIDELVTEHGGLIEKAEAAKSAEENLRAKLASLADRVATLPPPVDPTPLVEALANLGKPNTWIESLVTAEQDWRAAQRRVATAVAKLRGFDGGEAEAQKLCLPPDHRITELAGKLDRATREVGRVEAERLAEAARRDDACQQRIDEIGEAEPPTPAERDAARQTRDESIGRLRESARAGEPVASTSVDTLAEQILEADRLSDALLAAHDLVVLRQRLDQEVRQAEARLAAADQRLEDARGLRAQAEQDWLALWSEVGVAAGDPETMRVWVSDHASLMDAIEQAAAKRMEARKARQRLERCLLSLRVAWQLVTGAAVTEPELGTENEVTEAAAGEASGDDAPDFAAEELIRLHAEATLRRDHGLRQVEERERLITQRDQIAAELERATTDLRRRERERARWQTRWSDLTRGLAGQDSPRPETVHGLIRQVDQWQRLIDERESLRRRIEQSRGHCDAYLGRVRELATRVNDASSPTGGPPSSEPSRAAAVQVRAWSETVDRQTKLRGEQEALAEQIATVEDRIRETQSDEETLRASLGRLCKEAGCERMEQLPEIERASRRRRELEHELRGIDQSLREFAGGESLDEFIRAAEAQPAGDLDVAIGNSDSACQRLRDRWATQQQTLGKLQGEIDRMDGSGEAAKVQQEQLHRLSSIRRQAERYAELTIALEALKLAIEDYRQRNEGPILGKASAFFCRVTDGEYAGLKVDFDDKDQPRLVGVRPAGLGMVAANQLSDGTADALYLALRLASLEAHLDEHNPVPLIVDDCLIQFDDDRASSALAILSEMARRTQVILFTHHRHLIELAAAALPADGYHVHELGK
;
A
#
# COMPACT_ATOMS: atom_id res chain seq x y z
N MET A 1 -61.81 19.94 0.83
CA MET A 1 -61.69 21.17 1.63
C MET A 1 -62.47 22.32 0.99
N ILE A 2 -63.18 23.12 1.78
CA ILE A 2 -63.95 24.30 1.39
C ILE A 2 -63.62 25.43 2.38
N ILE A 3 -63.39 26.64 1.90
CA ILE A 3 -63.24 27.85 2.73
C ILE A 3 -64.62 28.46 2.90
N GLU A 4 -65.19 28.41 4.11
CA GLU A 4 -66.49 29.03 4.40
C GLU A 4 -66.35 30.52 4.74
N ARG A 5 -65.28 30.89 5.43
CA ARG A 5 -65.05 32.28 5.83
C ARG A 5 -63.56 32.58 5.85
N LEU A 6 -63.16 33.73 5.34
CA LEU A 6 -61.81 34.26 5.42
C LEU A 6 -61.82 35.52 6.28
N ASP A 7 -61.18 35.47 7.45
CA ASP A 7 -61.17 36.56 8.41
C ASP A 7 -59.83 37.31 8.32
N LEU A 8 -59.87 38.53 7.77
CA LEU A 8 -58.72 39.42 7.59
C LEU A 8 -58.57 40.32 8.83
N ILE A 9 -58.22 39.68 9.95
CA ILE A 9 -58.19 40.30 11.30
C ILE A 9 -57.15 41.43 11.37
N ALA A 10 -55.89 41.13 11.01
CA ALA A 10 -54.79 42.09 10.93
C ALA A 10 -53.80 41.62 9.87
N PHE A 11 -54.05 41.91 8.59
CA PHE A 11 -53.23 41.41 7.48
C PHE A 11 -53.26 42.35 6.28
N GLY A 12 -52.08 42.83 5.86
CA GLY A 12 -51.94 43.82 4.79
C GLY A 12 -52.70 45.12 5.11
N ARG A 13 -53.63 45.52 4.23
CA ARG A 13 -54.46 46.73 4.39
C ARG A 13 -55.69 46.53 5.28
N PHE A 14 -56.03 45.29 5.58
CA PHE A 14 -57.29 44.95 6.23
C PHE A 14 -57.15 44.95 7.75
N SER A 15 -58.14 45.50 8.44
CA SER A 15 -58.20 45.63 9.91
C SER A 15 -59.57 45.19 10.41
N GLY A 16 -59.79 43.88 10.50
CA GLY A 16 -61.04 43.30 11.00
C GLY A 16 -62.14 43.11 9.96
N GLU A 17 -61.77 42.88 8.68
CA GLU A 17 -62.73 42.55 7.62
C GLU A 17 -62.89 41.03 7.48
N SER A 18 -64.00 40.54 6.94
CA SER A 18 -64.21 39.11 6.69
C SER A 18 -64.98 38.88 5.40
N ILE A 19 -64.54 37.90 4.62
CA ILE A 19 -65.21 37.48 3.37
C ILE A 19 -65.98 36.21 3.67
N ASP A 20 -67.31 36.27 3.60
CA ASP A 20 -68.18 35.11 3.80
C ASP A 20 -68.33 34.32 2.51
N LEU A 21 -67.52 33.26 2.37
CA LEU A 21 -67.54 32.34 1.23
C LEU A 21 -68.52 31.16 1.44
N SER A 22 -69.37 31.22 2.48
CA SER A 22 -70.49 30.30 2.65
C SER A 22 -71.78 30.83 2.02
N ALA A 23 -71.80 32.12 1.67
CA ALA A 23 -72.92 32.79 1.03
C ALA A 23 -73.05 32.42 -0.46
N GLY A 24 -74.29 32.16 -0.88
CA GLY A 24 -74.66 31.89 -2.26
C GLY A 24 -75.19 30.47 -2.53
N PRO A 25 -76.00 30.28 -3.58
CA PRO A 25 -76.55 28.97 -3.94
C PRO A 25 -75.53 28.01 -4.60
N THR A 26 -74.40 28.54 -5.10
CA THR A 26 -73.29 27.77 -5.68
C THR A 26 -71.95 28.12 -5.04
N ARG A 27 -70.94 27.29 -5.27
CA ARG A 27 -69.56 27.47 -4.74
C ARG A 27 -68.66 28.25 -5.69
N PHE A 28 -69.26 29.05 -6.58
CA PHE A 28 -68.54 29.95 -7.47
C PHE A 28 -68.61 31.37 -6.92
N HIS A 29 -67.50 31.85 -6.37
CA HIS A 29 -67.41 33.17 -5.75
C HIS A 29 -66.61 34.10 -6.66
N LEU A 30 -67.25 35.17 -7.13
CA LEU A 30 -66.64 36.21 -7.93
C LEU A 30 -66.35 37.42 -7.02
N VAL A 31 -65.08 37.61 -6.69
CA VAL A 31 -64.60 38.66 -5.80
C VAL A 31 -64.11 39.85 -6.63
N TYR A 32 -64.95 40.88 -6.70
CA TYR A 32 -64.67 42.12 -7.40
C TYR A 32 -64.08 43.18 -6.48
N GLY A 33 -63.11 43.94 -6.97
CA GLY A 33 -62.67 45.17 -6.33
C GLY A 33 -61.81 46.02 -7.26
N PRO A 34 -61.80 47.37 -7.13
CA PRO A 34 -60.87 48.23 -7.88
C PRO A 34 -59.39 47.85 -7.64
N ASN A 35 -58.46 48.40 -8.43
CA ASN A 35 -57.04 48.25 -8.09
C ASN A 35 -56.77 48.78 -6.67
N GLU A 36 -55.82 48.16 -5.97
CA GLU A 36 -55.48 48.46 -4.57
C GLU A 36 -56.54 48.09 -3.51
N SER A 37 -57.76 47.66 -3.88
CA SER A 37 -58.82 47.20 -2.94
C SER A 37 -58.44 46.03 -2.02
N GLY A 38 -57.31 45.37 -2.29
CA GLY A 38 -56.78 44.29 -1.45
C GLY A 38 -56.97 42.88 -1.99
N LYS A 39 -57.42 42.69 -3.24
CA LYS A 39 -57.57 41.36 -3.88
C LYS A 39 -56.32 40.46 -3.72
N SER A 40 -55.15 40.95 -4.11
CA SER A 40 -53.90 40.20 -3.99
C SER A 40 -53.50 39.96 -2.52
N THR A 41 -53.88 40.85 -1.60
CA THR A 41 -53.71 40.67 -0.16
C THR A 41 -54.63 39.55 0.35
N SER A 42 -55.89 39.47 -0.11
CA SER A 42 -56.81 38.38 0.21
C SER A 42 -56.35 37.04 -0.37
N LEU A 43 -55.78 37.02 -1.58
CA LEU A 43 -55.15 35.84 -2.18
C LEU A 43 -54.00 35.30 -1.31
N ARG A 44 -53.08 36.19 -0.91
CA ARG A 44 -51.97 35.86 0.00
C ARG A 44 -52.46 35.44 1.39
N ALA A 45 -53.58 35.99 1.85
CA ALA A 45 -54.20 35.60 3.11
C ALA A 45 -54.75 34.17 3.06
N ILE A 46 -55.39 33.75 1.96
CA ILE A 46 -55.84 32.36 1.77
C ILE A 46 -54.63 31.40 1.82
N HIS A 47 -53.58 31.69 1.05
CA HIS A 47 -52.36 30.88 1.08
C HIS A 47 -51.74 30.83 2.49
N SER A 48 -51.68 31.98 3.16
CA SER A 48 -51.09 32.10 4.50
C SER A 48 -51.93 31.40 5.58
N LEU A 49 -53.26 31.39 5.46
CA LEU A 49 -54.17 30.65 6.34
C LEU A 49 -53.91 29.13 6.25
N LEU A 50 -53.75 28.61 5.04
CA LEU A 50 -53.54 27.19 4.80
C LEU A 50 -52.13 26.72 5.21
N PHE A 51 -51.09 27.44 4.78
CA PHE A 51 -49.70 26.95 4.89
C PHE A 51 -48.81 27.68 5.90
N GLY A 52 -49.24 28.84 6.44
CA GLY A 52 -48.38 29.68 7.28
C GLY A 52 -48.14 31.06 6.67
N ILE A 53 -48.06 32.08 7.53
CA ILE A 53 -47.56 33.40 7.12
C ILE A 53 -46.03 33.27 6.93
N PRO A 54 -45.49 33.58 5.73
CA PRO A 54 -44.05 33.48 5.47
C PRO A 54 -43.19 34.32 6.42
N VAL A 55 -41.96 33.85 6.69
CA VAL A 55 -41.00 34.56 7.57
C VAL A 55 -40.73 35.98 7.06
N ARG A 56 -40.52 36.13 5.75
CA ARG A 56 -40.51 37.41 5.03
C ARG A 56 -41.87 37.59 4.36
N SER A 57 -42.69 38.50 4.87
CA SER A 57 -44.01 38.81 4.31
C SER A 57 -44.11 40.32 4.19
N ASP A 58 -44.43 40.79 2.99
CA ASP A 58 -44.56 42.22 2.69
C ASP A 58 -45.94 42.77 3.08
N ASP A 59 -46.78 41.97 3.76
CA ASP A 59 -48.13 42.33 4.19
C ASP A 59 -48.18 42.99 5.60
N ASN A 60 -47.05 43.52 6.07
CA ASN A 60 -46.91 44.16 7.40
C ASN A 60 -46.90 45.70 7.35
N TYR A 61 -47.41 46.30 6.27
CA TYR A 61 -47.34 47.74 6.05
C TYR A 61 -48.33 48.56 6.91
N VAL A 62 -49.42 47.96 7.40
CA VAL A 62 -50.33 48.58 8.39
C VAL A 62 -50.14 47.97 9.79
N HIS A 63 -49.94 46.65 9.86
CA HIS A 63 -49.86 45.89 11.10
C HIS A 63 -48.44 45.36 11.32
N ASP A 64 -47.91 45.52 12.53
CA ASP A 64 -46.59 44.96 12.86
C ASP A 64 -46.60 43.43 12.84
N TYR A 65 -45.41 42.80 12.73
CA TYR A 65 -45.34 41.34 12.63
C TYR A 65 -45.94 40.60 13.84
N LYS A 66 -46.06 41.23 15.01
CA LYS A 66 -46.61 40.59 16.22
C LYS A 66 -48.13 40.58 16.20
N SER A 67 -48.75 41.62 15.67
CA SER A 67 -50.20 41.80 15.55
C SER A 67 -50.81 41.08 14.36
N MET A 68 -50.02 40.65 13.37
CA MET A 68 -50.55 39.97 12.19
C MET A 68 -51.36 38.71 12.53
N ARG A 69 -52.62 38.67 12.10
CA ARG A 69 -53.58 37.58 12.29
C ARG A 69 -54.44 37.38 11.05
N ILE A 70 -54.59 36.14 10.62
CA ILE A 70 -55.57 35.72 9.61
C ILE A 70 -56.39 34.60 10.22
N GLY A 71 -57.70 34.77 10.28
CA GLY A 71 -58.62 33.71 10.67
C GLY A 71 -59.30 33.08 9.47
N GLY A 72 -59.96 31.96 9.70
CA GLY A 72 -60.90 31.42 8.75
C GLY A 72 -61.62 30.20 9.27
N LYS A 73 -62.70 29.88 8.57
CA LYS A 73 -63.55 28.72 8.83
C LYS A 73 -63.45 27.77 7.64
N LEU A 74 -62.89 26.59 7.88
CA LEU A 74 -62.63 25.58 6.86
C LEU A 74 -63.54 24.37 7.09
N ARG A 75 -64.12 23.83 6.03
CA ARG A 75 -64.90 22.58 6.06
C ARG A 75 -64.22 21.51 5.24
N ASP A 76 -64.06 20.32 5.79
CA ASP A 76 -63.69 19.15 5.00
C ASP A 76 -64.88 18.71 4.15
N SER A 77 -64.64 18.53 2.84
CA SER A 77 -65.66 18.09 1.89
C SER A 77 -66.07 16.64 2.12
N VAL A 78 -65.19 15.80 2.70
CA VAL A 78 -65.48 14.38 2.93
C VAL A 78 -66.04 14.14 4.33
N SER A 79 -65.29 14.50 5.38
CA SER A 79 -65.72 14.25 6.77
C SER A 79 -66.80 15.22 7.27
N GLN A 80 -67.10 16.30 6.52
CA GLN A 80 -67.96 17.41 6.94
C GLN A 80 -67.51 18.11 8.23
N ALA A 81 -66.32 17.80 8.74
CA ALA A 81 -65.74 18.45 9.90
C ALA A 81 -65.46 19.93 9.61
N VAL A 82 -65.79 20.79 10.57
CA VAL A 82 -65.57 22.23 10.49
C VAL A 82 -64.45 22.61 11.45
N VAL A 83 -63.48 23.36 10.94
CA VAL A 83 -62.33 23.86 11.69
C VAL A 83 -62.34 25.38 11.57
N GLU A 84 -62.58 26.05 12.69
CA GLU A 84 -62.44 27.49 12.82
C GLU A 84 -61.11 27.78 13.51
N CYS A 85 -60.26 28.58 12.87
CA CYS A 85 -58.89 28.79 13.33
C CYS A 85 -58.42 30.22 13.06
N VAL A 86 -57.47 30.67 13.89
CA VAL A 86 -56.72 31.91 13.70
C VAL A 86 -55.24 31.57 13.58
N ARG A 87 -54.59 32.13 12.57
CA ARG A 87 -53.17 31.93 12.30
C ARG A 87 -52.39 33.21 12.57
N ARG A 88 -51.42 33.12 13.47
CA ARG A 88 -50.48 34.19 13.80
C ARG A 88 -49.15 34.03 13.07
N LYS A 89 -48.42 35.13 12.92
CA LYS A 89 -47.05 35.09 12.41
C LYS A 89 -46.09 34.53 13.47
N GLY A 90 -45.29 33.53 13.09
CA GLY A 90 -44.30 32.87 13.96
C GLY A 90 -43.67 31.65 13.30
N GLN A 91 -42.67 31.04 13.92
CA GLN A 91 -42.02 29.82 13.40
C GLN A 91 -42.59 28.52 13.99
N GLN A 92 -43.19 28.58 15.17
CA GLN A 92 -43.81 27.45 15.86
C GLN A 92 -45.14 27.89 16.46
N LYS A 93 -46.06 26.94 16.62
CA LYS A 93 -47.34 27.16 17.34
C LYS A 93 -48.11 28.37 16.77
N THR A 94 -48.32 28.35 15.46
CA THR A 94 -48.89 29.46 14.70
C THR A 94 -50.38 29.33 14.43
N LEU A 95 -50.94 28.13 14.52
CA LEU A 95 -52.36 27.85 14.30
C LEU A 95 -53.07 27.73 15.66
N LEU A 96 -54.07 28.59 15.90
CA LEU A 96 -54.74 28.79 17.18
C LEU A 96 -56.25 28.63 17.05
N THR A 97 -56.92 28.42 18.18
CA THR A 97 -58.39 28.51 18.30
C THR A 97 -58.88 29.95 18.07
N PRO A 98 -60.17 30.16 17.72
CA PRO A 98 -60.71 31.49 17.40
C PRO A 98 -60.59 32.53 18.52
N ASP A 99 -60.59 32.06 19.78
CA ASP A 99 -60.41 32.85 21.00
C ASP A 99 -58.94 32.98 21.45
N GLU A 100 -57.99 32.50 20.63
CA GLU A 100 -56.55 32.40 20.92
C GLU A 100 -56.19 31.66 22.23
N SER A 101 -57.11 30.88 22.81
CA SER A 101 -56.93 30.19 24.11
C SER A 101 -56.13 28.88 24.02
N GLY A 102 -56.01 28.30 22.82
CA GLY A 102 -55.29 27.03 22.59
C GLY A 102 -54.70 26.90 21.19
N GLU A 103 -53.77 25.95 21.03
CA GLU A 103 -53.12 25.63 19.75
C GLU A 103 -53.87 24.50 19.03
N ILE A 104 -54.04 24.64 17.71
CA ILE A 104 -54.59 23.58 16.85
C ILE A 104 -53.43 22.89 16.14
N ASP A 105 -53.42 21.55 16.15
CA ASP A 105 -52.44 20.75 15.42
C ASP A 105 -52.49 21.06 13.91
N PRO A 106 -51.40 21.55 13.28
CA PRO A 106 -51.33 21.78 11.84
C PRO A 106 -51.71 20.56 10.99
N ALA A 107 -51.57 19.34 11.53
CA ALA A 107 -51.99 18.11 10.85
C ALA A 107 -53.51 18.09 10.56
N VAL A 108 -54.32 18.85 11.28
CA VAL A 108 -55.77 18.97 11.03
C VAL A 108 -56.03 19.59 9.66
N ILE A 109 -55.34 20.68 9.31
CA ILE A 109 -55.43 21.30 7.97
C ILE A 109 -54.74 20.42 6.92
N ALA A 110 -53.59 19.81 7.26
CA ALA A 110 -52.88 18.91 6.33
C ALA A 110 -53.70 17.67 5.94
N LYS A 111 -54.55 17.13 6.85
CA LYS A 111 -55.49 16.05 6.54
C LYS A 111 -56.58 16.48 5.54
N MET A 112 -56.94 17.76 5.52
CA MET A 112 -57.87 18.30 4.52
C MET A 112 -57.20 18.52 3.14
N LEU A 113 -55.86 18.51 3.09
CA LEU A 113 -55.01 18.71 1.90
C LEU A 113 -53.93 17.59 1.79
N PRO A 114 -54.32 16.31 1.70
CA PRO A 114 -53.36 15.21 1.74
C PRO A 114 -52.42 15.24 0.53
N GLY A 115 -51.10 15.32 0.80
CA GLY A 115 -50.07 15.30 -0.23
C GLY A 115 -49.93 16.60 -1.05
N ILE A 116 -50.61 17.68 -0.64
CA ILE A 116 -50.53 18.99 -1.31
C ILE A 116 -49.78 19.95 -0.41
N ASP A 117 -48.55 20.30 -0.81
CA ASP A 117 -47.77 21.35 -0.17
C ASP A 117 -48.11 22.74 -0.74
N ALA A 118 -47.53 23.79 -0.15
CA ALA A 118 -47.79 25.18 -0.53
C ALA A 118 -47.47 25.48 -2.01
N GLU A 119 -46.36 24.92 -2.51
CA GLU A 119 -45.92 25.12 -3.88
C GLU A 119 -46.84 24.40 -4.88
N THR A 120 -47.21 23.16 -4.58
CA THR A 120 -48.18 22.38 -5.35
C THR A 120 -49.55 23.06 -5.32
N PHE A 121 -49.97 23.61 -4.18
CA PHE A 121 -51.23 24.34 -4.08
C PHE A 121 -51.26 25.55 -5.00
N ALA A 122 -50.25 26.42 -4.90
CA ALA A 122 -50.12 27.60 -5.76
C ALA A 122 -50.02 27.22 -7.24
N LYS A 123 -49.20 26.23 -7.59
CA LYS A 123 -48.97 25.82 -8.97
C LYS A 123 -50.07 24.96 -9.58
N ARG A 124 -50.91 24.26 -8.81
CA ARG A 124 -51.95 23.33 -9.34
C ARG A 124 -53.37 23.88 -9.18
N PHE A 125 -53.64 24.56 -8.08
CA PHE A 125 -54.96 25.11 -7.73
C PHE A 125 -54.99 26.63 -7.72
N GLY A 126 -53.84 27.28 -7.90
CA GLY A 126 -53.76 28.68 -8.31
C GLY A 126 -53.71 28.80 -9.83
N LEU A 127 -54.41 29.79 -10.35
CA LEU A 127 -54.28 30.26 -11.71
C LEU A 127 -54.25 31.78 -11.68
N SER A 128 -53.15 32.38 -12.14
CA SER A 128 -53.01 33.83 -12.26
C SER A 128 -52.88 34.28 -13.72
N HIS A 129 -53.18 35.55 -14.00
CA HIS A 129 -52.99 36.14 -15.32
C HIS A 129 -51.56 35.93 -15.86
N HIS A 130 -50.55 36.17 -15.03
CA HIS A 130 -49.14 36.02 -15.41
C HIS A 130 -48.77 34.57 -15.73
N GLU A 131 -49.32 33.60 -15.00
CA GLU A 131 -49.12 32.17 -15.29
C GLU A 131 -49.81 31.73 -16.57
N LEU A 132 -50.98 32.30 -16.87
CA LEU A 132 -51.70 32.02 -18.12
C LEU A 132 -50.89 32.47 -19.33
N VAL A 133 -50.45 33.74 -19.35
CA VAL A 133 -49.67 34.32 -20.46
C VAL A 133 -48.31 33.65 -20.61
N ARG A 134 -47.63 33.36 -19.50
CA ARG A 134 -46.35 32.64 -19.53
C ARG A 134 -46.55 31.23 -20.08
N GLY A 135 -47.59 30.52 -19.60
CA GLY A 135 -47.94 29.19 -20.07
C GLY A 135 -48.33 29.15 -21.55
N GLY A 136 -49.08 30.13 -22.03
CA GLY A 136 -49.43 30.31 -23.44
C GLY A 136 -48.19 30.51 -24.31
N LYS A 137 -47.29 31.42 -23.93
CA LYS A 137 -46.01 31.65 -24.63
C LYS A 137 -45.08 30.44 -24.62
N GLU A 138 -44.99 29.75 -23.48
CA GLU A 138 -44.20 28.53 -23.38
C GLU A 138 -44.74 27.44 -24.33
N ILE A 139 -46.06 27.31 -24.48
CA ILE A 139 -46.67 26.38 -25.45
C ILE A 139 -46.35 26.76 -26.90
N THR A 140 -46.30 28.05 -27.24
CA THR A 140 -46.00 28.51 -28.61
C THR A 140 -44.49 28.43 -28.92
N GLU A 141 -43.60 28.70 -27.97
CA GLU A 141 -42.14 28.64 -28.15
C GLU A 141 -41.59 27.21 -28.03
N GLY A 142 -42.20 26.37 -27.20
CA GLY A 142 -41.72 25.03 -26.81
C GLY A 142 -42.08 23.87 -27.74
N GLY A 143 -42.59 24.14 -28.94
CA GLY A 143 -42.75 23.12 -30.00
C GLY A 143 -43.65 21.92 -29.67
N GLY A 144 -44.53 22.02 -28.65
CA GLY A 144 -45.43 20.94 -28.25
C GLY A 144 -44.87 19.95 -27.21
N GLU A 145 -43.59 20.04 -26.80
CA GLU A 145 -43.06 19.22 -25.69
C GLU A 145 -43.67 19.61 -24.33
N LEU A 146 -44.19 20.84 -24.21
CA LEU A 146 -44.68 21.38 -22.93
C LEU A 146 -46.02 20.79 -22.47
N GLY A 147 -46.84 20.25 -23.38
CA GLY A 147 -48.01 19.46 -23.01
C GLY A 147 -47.60 18.25 -22.17
N ALA A 148 -46.52 17.56 -22.58
CA ALA A 148 -45.94 16.45 -21.83
C ALA A 148 -45.30 16.90 -20.50
N ILE A 149 -44.69 18.08 -20.44
CA ILE A 149 -44.13 18.65 -19.20
C ILE A 149 -45.24 19.02 -18.21
N LEU A 150 -46.36 19.58 -18.66
CA LEU A 150 -47.54 19.87 -17.83
C LEU A 150 -48.21 18.60 -17.30
N PHE A 151 -48.29 17.54 -18.13
CA PHE A 151 -48.74 16.22 -17.67
C PHE A 151 -47.77 15.61 -16.66
N ALA A 152 -46.46 15.70 -16.91
CA ALA A 152 -45.43 15.14 -16.03
C ALA A 152 -45.27 15.91 -14.70
N ALA A 153 -45.45 17.22 -14.72
CA ALA A 153 -45.46 18.07 -13.52
C ALA A 153 -46.75 17.87 -12.70
N GLY A 154 -47.88 17.54 -13.35
CA GLY A 154 -49.16 17.25 -12.68
C GLY A 154 -49.25 15.88 -12.02
N THR A 155 -48.42 14.91 -12.45
CA THR A 155 -48.42 13.51 -11.96
C THR A 155 -47.15 13.11 -11.19
N GLY A 156 -46.12 13.97 -11.13
CA GLY A 156 -44.89 13.73 -10.36
C GLY A 156 -43.79 12.97 -11.12
N THR A 157 -43.89 12.81 -12.45
CA THR A 157 -42.93 12.03 -13.27
C THR A 157 -41.71 12.82 -13.74
N GLY A 158 -41.59 14.11 -13.38
CA GLY A 158 -40.41 14.94 -13.70
C GLY A 158 -39.07 14.37 -13.21
N SER A 159 -39.08 13.49 -12.21
CA SER A 159 -37.89 12.80 -11.71
C SER A 159 -37.33 11.75 -12.69
N LEU A 160 -38.17 11.14 -13.53
CA LEU A 160 -37.77 10.03 -14.42
C LEU A 160 -36.91 10.51 -15.60
N ARG A 161 -37.19 11.70 -16.15
CA ARG A 161 -36.37 12.30 -17.24
C ARG A 161 -34.97 12.67 -16.76
N ALA A 162 -34.84 13.11 -15.51
CA ALA A 162 -33.54 13.36 -14.88
C ALA A 162 -32.75 12.07 -14.69
N VAL A 163 -33.40 10.98 -14.26
CA VAL A 163 -32.78 9.65 -14.16
C VAL A 163 -32.34 9.14 -15.53
N GLN A 164 -33.17 9.31 -16.57
CA GLN A 164 -32.82 8.92 -17.94
C GLN A 164 -31.58 9.65 -18.46
N GLN A 165 -31.50 10.98 -18.26
CA GLN A 165 -30.33 11.78 -18.65
C GLN A 165 -29.07 11.38 -17.88
N GLN A 166 -29.23 11.05 -16.59
CA GLN A 166 -28.12 10.59 -15.76
C GLN A 166 -27.59 9.23 -16.24
N LEU A 167 -28.47 8.27 -16.55
CA LEU A 167 -28.10 6.96 -17.11
C LEU A 167 -27.41 7.10 -18.48
N ASP A 168 -27.90 7.97 -19.37
CA ASP A 168 -27.28 8.23 -20.68
C ASP A 168 -25.87 8.84 -20.53
N LYS A 169 -25.70 9.76 -19.57
CA LYS A 169 -24.40 10.35 -19.24
C LYS A 169 -23.42 9.30 -18.71
N GLU A 170 -23.86 8.41 -17.82
CA GLU A 170 -23.04 7.31 -17.29
C GLU A 170 -22.63 6.32 -18.39
N LEU A 171 -23.56 5.98 -19.30
CA LEU A 171 -23.26 5.12 -20.45
C LEU A 171 -22.18 5.73 -21.36
N ARG A 172 -22.29 7.03 -21.68
CA ARG A 172 -21.30 7.75 -22.50
C ARG A 172 -19.94 7.90 -21.82
N GLN A 173 -19.90 7.92 -20.49
CA GLN A 173 -18.63 7.91 -19.75
C GLN A 173 -17.93 6.55 -19.84
N LEU A 174 -18.69 5.46 -19.87
CA LEU A 174 -18.16 4.11 -20.01
C LEU A 174 -17.74 3.79 -21.44
N TYR A 175 -18.64 3.96 -22.41
CA TYR A 175 -18.35 3.62 -23.80
C TYR A 175 -18.97 4.63 -24.78
N ILE A 176 -18.16 5.05 -25.74
CA ILE A 176 -18.59 5.92 -26.84
C ILE A 176 -18.40 5.14 -28.13
N PRO A 177 -19.49 4.86 -28.88
CA PRO A 177 -19.39 4.25 -30.19
C PRO A 177 -18.49 5.09 -31.11
N ARG A 178 -17.42 4.47 -31.64
CA ARG A 178 -16.40 5.13 -32.49
C ARG A 178 -15.63 6.29 -31.81
N GLY A 179 -15.70 6.43 -30.49
CA GLY A 179 -14.91 7.39 -29.71
C GLY A 179 -13.74 6.75 -28.96
N SER A 180 -12.87 7.59 -28.36
CA SER A 180 -11.69 7.15 -27.59
C SER A 180 -11.69 7.59 -26.11
N SER A 181 -12.57 8.51 -25.71
CA SER A 181 -12.56 9.10 -24.38
C SER A 181 -13.27 8.27 -23.30
N GLY A 182 -14.20 7.40 -23.69
CA GLY A 182 -14.89 6.47 -22.79
C GLY A 182 -13.91 5.53 -22.08
N SER A 183 -14.16 5.22 -20.81
CA SER A 183 -13.25 4.41 -19.99
C SER A 183 -13.02 3.01 -20.59
N LEU A 184 -14.05 2.39 -21.15
CA LEU A 184 -13.98 1.08 -21.81
C LEU A 184 -13.17 1.16 -23.11
N ASN A 185 -13.38 2.21 -23.92
CA ASN A 185 -12.61 2.44 -25.16
C ASN A 185 -11.11 2.58 -24.86
N ARG A 186 -10.76 3.32 -23.80
CA ARG A 186 -9.38 3.50 -23.37
C ARG A 186 -8.76 2.19 -22.89
N LEU A 187 -9.45 1.46 -22.00
CA LEU A 187 -9.01 0.16 -21.51
C LEU A 187 -8.80 -0.86 -22.64
N LEU A 188 -9.68 -0.86 -23.65
CA LEU A 188 -9.55 -1.72 -24.82
C LEU A 188 -8.33 -1.35 -25.68
N SER A 189 -8.12 -0.06 -25.95
CA SER A 189 -6.93 0.42 -26.67
C SER A 189 -5.65 0.05 -25.93
N GLU A 190 -5.64 0.23 -24.62
CA GLU A 190 -4.55 -0.13 -23.73
C GLU A 190 -4.28 -1.65 -23.71
N TYR A 191 -5.33 -2.47 -23.69
CA TYR A 191 -5.21 -3.93 -23.78
C TYR A 191 -4.55 -4.35 -25.11
N LEU A 192 -4.99 -3.79 -26.24
CA LEU A 192 -4.43 -4.08 -27.56
C LEU A 192 -2.96 -3.63 -27.67
N ALA A 193 -2.60 -2.51 -27.05
CA ALA A 193 -1.21 -2.06 -26.98
C ALA A 193 -0.32 -3.02 -26.16
N ALA A 194 -0.84 -3.55 -25.04
CA ALA A 194 -0.15 -4.56 -24.24
C ALA A 194 0.00 -5.90 -24.99
N GLU A 195 -1.01 -6.32 -25.74
CA GLU A 195 -0.97 -7.52 -26.58
C GLU A 195 0.12 -7.43 -27.66
N ASN A 196 0.23 -6.28 -28.33
CA ASN A 196 1.28 -6.07 -29.33
C ASN A 196 2.68 -6.09 -28.71
N ARG A 197 2.88 -5.46 -27.54
CA ARG A 197 4.15 -5.55 -26.79
C ARG A 197 4.51 -6.98 -26.41
N LEU A 198 3.53 -7.76 -25.95
CA LEU A 198 3.77 -9.16 -25.58
C LEU A 198 4.18 -10.00 -26.80
N ARG A 199 3.62 -9.71 -27.99
CA ARG A 199 3.99 -10.39 -29.24
C ARG A 199 5.43 -10.05 -29.67
N GLU A 200 5.86 -8.80 -29.52
CA GLU A 200 7.26 -8.39 -29.78
C GLU A 200 8.24 -9.10 -28.83
N LEU A 201 7.89 -9.19 -27.54
CA LEU A 201 8.70 -9.88 -26.52
C LEU A 201 8.79 -11.39 -26.76
N ARG A 202 7.82 -12.01 -27.45
CA ARG A 202 7.80 -13.44 -27.77
C ARG A 202 8.64 -13.86 -28.98
N LEU A 203 9.14 -12.93 -29.82
CA LEU A 203 9.95 -13.24 -31.00
C LEU A 203 11.45 -13.42 -30.69
N LEU A 204 11.88 -13.15 -29.46
CA LEU A 204 13.24 -13.30 -28.93
C LEU A 204 13.79 -14.74 -28.66
N PRO A 205 13.00 -15.83 -28.52
CA PRO A 205 13.50 -17.13 -28.06
C PRO A 205 14.63 -17.76 -28.89
N PHE A 206 14.61 -17.62 -30.23
CA PHE A 206 15.67 -18.17 -31.09
C PHE A 206 16.99 -17.39 -30.97
N ALA A 207 16.90 -16.05 -30.85
CA ALA A 207 18.07 -15.19 -30.63
C ALA A 207 18.67 -15.39 -29.23
N TYR A 208 17.81 -15.70 -28.24
CA TYR A 208 18.23 -16.01 -26.87
C TYR A 208 19.03 -17.32 -26.78
N GLU A 209 18.57 -18.41 -27.42
CA GLU A 209 19.30 -19.68 -27.44
C GLU A 209 20.68 -19.53 -28.08
N GLN A 210 20.78 -18.85 -29.22
CA GLN A 210 22.06 -18.62 -29.89
C GLN A 210 23.04 -17.83 -29.01
N LYS A 211 22.56 -16.80 -28.30
CA LYS A 211 23.39 -15.98 -27.39
C LYS A 211 23.79 -16.75 -26.14
N ARG A 212 22.92 -17.62 -25.61
CA ARG A 212 23.23 -18.49 -24.47
C ARG A 212 24.38 -19.44 -24.80
N ASP A 213 24.35 -20.04 -26.00
CA ASP A 213 25.41 -20.96 -26.46
C ASP A 213 26.74 -20.22 -26.72
N ASP A 214 26.69 -18.96 -27.17
CA ASP A 214 27.87 -18.09 -27.27
C ASP A 214 28.43 -17.75 -25.87
N LEU A 215 27.56 -17.48 -24.89
CA LEU A 215 27.94 -17.19 -23.51
C LEU A 215 28.60 -18.40 -22.83
N GLU A 216 28.05 -19.61 -22.99
CA GLU A 216 28.63 -20.83 -22.42
C GLU A 216 30.03 -21.11 -22.98
N ARG A 217 30.23 -20.93 -24.30
CA ARG A 217 31.56 -21.04 -24.92
C ARG A 217 32.54 -20.00 -24.36
N ALA A 218 32.13 -18.74 -24.29
CA ALA A 218 32.98 -17.68 -23.73
C ALA A 218 33.31 -17.91 -22.25
N LYS A 219 32.40 -18.52 -21.47
CA LYS A 219 32.64 -18.89 -20.06
C LYS A 219 33.69 -19.98 -19.95
N ALA A 220 33.55 -21.06 -20.71
CA ALA A 220 34.52 -22.15 -20.73
C ALA A 220 35.94 -21.66 -21.10
N GLU A 221 36.05 -20.77 -22.08
CA GLU A 221 37.32 -20.17 -22.48
C GLU A 221 37.93 -19.25 -21.41
N ALA A 222 37.10 -18.52 -20.67
CA ALA A 222 37.54 -17.66 -19.57
C ALA A 222 38.00 -18.48 -18.36
N ASP A 223 37.28 -19.54 -18.01
CA ASP A 223 37.60 -20.45 -16.90
C ASP A 223 38.94 -21.16 -17.13
N GLU A 224 39.20 -21.60 -18.37
CA GLU A 224 40.49 -22.18 -18.75
C GLU A 224 41.64 -21.16 -18.64
N SER A 225 41.43 -19.91 -19.07
CA SER A 225 42.41 -18.83 -18.89
C SER A 225 42.66 -18.51 -17.41
N THR A 226 41.61 -18.52 -16.58
CA THR A 226 41.72 -18.31 -15.11
C THR A 226 42.51 -19.43 -14.45
N ARG A 227 42.25 -20.69 -14.81
CA ARG A 227 43.00 -21.84 -14.30
C ARG A 227 44.48 -21.73 -14.64
N ARG A 228 44.82 -21.48 -15.91
CA ARG A 228 46.22 -21.33 -16.35
C ARG A 228 46.91 -20.13 -15.71
N LEU A 229 46.20 -19.01 -15.51
CA LEU A 229 46.73 -17.85 -14.82
C LEU A 229 46.98 -18.15 -13.33
N ALA A 230 46.12 -18.93 -12.68
CA ALA A 230 46.31 -19.35 -11.29
C ALA A 230 47.55 -20.26 -11.13
N GLU A 231 47.74 -21.20 -12.05
CA GLU A 231 48.91 -22.08 -12.09
C GLU A 231 50.22 -21.28 -12.28
N GLU A 232 50.29 -20.43 -13.31
CA GLU A 232 51.49 -19.63 -13.58
C GLU A 232 51.75 -18.53 -12.53
N SER A 233 50.71 -17.91 -11.96
CA SER A 233 50.88 -16.93 -10.88
C SER A 233 51.34 -17.55 -9.58
N THR A 234 50.95 -18.80 -9.29
CA THR A 234 51.45 -19.56 -8.14
C THR A 234 52.93 -19.90 -8.32
N ARG A 235 53.30 -20.32 -9.54
CA ARG A 235 54.72 -20.53 -9.91
C ARG A 235 55.54 -19.24 -9.76
N LEU A 236 55.06 -18.12 -10.30
CA LEU A 236 55.73 -16.82 -10.20
C LEU A 236 55.91 -16.38 -8.74
N ARG A 237 54.86 -16.51 -7.91
CA ARG A 237 54.92 -16.19 -6.47
C ARG A 237 55.98 -17.03 -5.75
N ARG A 238 56.06 -18.33 -6.06
CA ARG A 238 57.06 -19.23 -5.44
C ARG A 238 58.48 -18.85 -5.82
N LEU A 239 58.72 -18.53 -7.09
CA LEU A 239 60.03 -18.05 -7.56
C LEU A 239 60.42 -16.69 -6.95
N GLN A 240 59.47 -15.76 -6.82
CA GLN A 240 59.68 -14.48 -6.15
C GLN A 240 59.92 -14.65 -4.64
N ALA A 241 59.23 -15.59 -3.99
CA ALA A 241 59.44 -15.93 -2.59
C ALA A 241 60.85 -16.48 -2.34
N HIS A 242 61.35 -17.37 -3.21
CA HIS A 242 62.74 -17.85 -3.14
C HIS A 242 63.75 -16.71 -3.31
N LYS A 243 63.53 -15.83 -4.29
CA LYS A 243 64.39 -14.65 -4.52
C LYS A 243 64.42 -13.71 -3.32
N SER A 244 63.27 -13.40 -2.74
CA SER A 244 63.16 -12.57 -1.54
C SER A 244 63.85 -13.22 -0.34
N ALA A 245 63.64 -14.54 -0.15
CA ALA A 245 64.23 -15.28 0.96
C ALA A 245 65.76 -15.20 0.96
N LEU A 246 66.40 -15.34 -0.21
CA LEU A 246 67.86 -15.24 -0.37
C LEU A 246 68.45 -13.91 0.17
N ALA A 247 67.68 -12.82 0.20
CA ALA A 247 68.14 -11.54 0.74
C ALA A 247 68.19 -11.51 2.29
N PHE A 248 67.35 -12.30 2.97
CA PHE A 248 67.25 -12.32 4.44
C PHE A 248 68.14 -13.36 5.12
N LEU A 249 68.55 -14.42 4.40
CA LEU A 249 69.37 -15.49 4.97
C LEU A 249 70.72 -15.02 5.56
N PRO A 250 71.46 -14.07 4.95
CA PRO A 250 72.69 -13.56 5.56
C PRO A 250 72.45 -12.79 6.87
N GLN A 251 71.36 -12.02 6.93
CA GLN A 251 70.98 -11.24 8.13
C GLN A 251 70.57 -12.17 9.28
N ARG A 252 69.78 -13.22 8.97
CA ARG A 252 69.39 -14.25 9.94
C ARG A 252 70.60 -14.91 10.61
N ARG A 253 71.65 -15.22 9.83
CA ARG A 253 72.89 -15.81 10.34
C ARG A 253 73.60 -14.86 11.32
N ALA A 254 73.71 -13.58 10.99
CA ALA A 254 74.35 -12.58 11.84
C ALA A 254 73.62 -12.35 13.18
N VAL A 255 72.28 -12.28 13.19
CA VAL A 255 71.48 -12.08 14.41
C VAL A 255 71.59 -13.29 15.36
N LEU A 256 71.64 -14.50 14.82
CA LEU A 256 71.84 -15.72 15.62
C LEU A 256 73.21 -15.75 16.30
N GLU A 257 74.26 -15.30 15.62
CA GLU A 257 75.62 -15.19 16.18
C GLU A 257 75.70 -14.10 17.29
N GLU A 258 75.01 -12.98 17.14
CA GLU A 258 75.00 -11.89 18.13
C GLU A 258 74.19 -12.26 19.39
N LEU A 259 73.08 -13.00 19.25
CA LEU A 259 72.29 -13.52 20.38
C LEU A 259 73.10 -14.49 21.24
N ASP A 260 73.95 -15.31 20.64
CA ASP A 260 74.83 -16.25 21.35
C ASP A 260 75.86 -15.51 22.24
N GLN A 261 76.32 -14.32 21.82
CA GLN A 261 77.29 -13.50 22.55
C GLN A 261 76.72 -12.80 23.79
N ILE A 262 75.44 -12.41 23.79
CA ILE A 262 74.79 -11.68 24.92
C ILE A 262 74.52 -12.61 26.12
N GLY A 263 74.37 -13.92 25.86
CA GLY A 263 74.19 -14.94 26.90
C GLY A 263 72.80 -14.93 27.58
N THR A 264 72.40 -16.06 28.14
CA THR A 264 71.06 -16.28 28.71
C THR A 264 70.84 -15.68 30.11
N ALA A 265 71.89 -15.14 30.75
CA ALA A 265 71.86 -14.69 32.14
C ALA A 265 71.20 -13.31 32.39
N ILE A 266 70.91 -12.53 31.35
CA ILE A 266 70.23 -11.23 31.46
C ILE A 266 68.70 -11.43 31.39
N PRO A 267 67.92 -11.04 32.41
CA PRO A 267 66.46 -11.22 32.40
C PRO A 267 65.80 -10.37 31.29
N LEU A 268 64.80 -10.93 30.60
CA LEU A 268 63.95 -10.16 29.69
C LEU A 268 62.94 -9.35 30.52
N LEU A 269 63.18 -8.04 30.62
CA LEU A 269 62.25 -7.12 31.27
C LEU A 269 61.02 -6.89 30.38
N ASP A 270 60.02 -6.15 30.86
CA ASP A 270 58.88 -5.70 30.04
C ASP A 270 59.32 -4.57 29.07
N GLU A 271 58.67 -4.40 27.92
CA GLU A 271 58.87 -3.25 27.01
C GLU A 271 58.48 -1.94 27.68
N ALA A 272 57.36 -1.95 28.40
CA ALA A 272 56.90 -0.81 29.16
C ALA A 272 57.77 -0.53 30.38
N PHE A 273 58.75 -1.39 30.72
CA PHE A 273 59.61 -1.20 31.89
C PHE A 273 60.37 0.13 31.84
N SER A 274 60.87 0.50 30.65
CA SER A 274 61.64 1.75 30.47
C SER A 274 60.77 2.99 30.63
N GLU A 275 59.55 2.96 30.09
CA GLU A 275 58.56 4.03 30.20
C GLU A 275 57.99 4.11 31.61
N LYS A 276 57.54 2.98 32.19
CA LYS A 276 57.08 2.88 33.58
C LYS A 276 58.12 3.45 34.55
N ARG A 277 59.41 3.12 34.37
CA ARG A 277 60.48 3.70 35.20
C ARG A 277 60.58 5.22 35.03
N ARG A 278 60.69 5.72 33.80
CA ARG A 278 60.83 7.16 33.53
C ARG A 278 59.60 7.97 33.95
N ASP A 279 58.42 7.44 33.69
CA ASP A 279 57.15 8.07 34.05
C ASP A 279 56.95 8.07 35.55
N TRP A 280 57.23 6.96 36.25
CA TRP A 280 57.12 6.93 37.71
C TRP A 280 58.21 7.78 38.37
N GLU A 281 59.44 7.81 37.86
CA GLU A 281 60.48 8.74 38.36
C GLU A 281 60.07 10.21 38.15
N LYS A 282 59.53 10.54 36.97
CA LYS A 282 59.06 11.89 36.65
C LYS A 282 57.84 12.27 37.50
N GLN A 283 56.84 11.41 37.60
CA GLN A 283 55.63 11.62 38.40
C GLN A 283 55.98 11.75 39.88
N TRP A 284 56.92 10.94 40.38
CA TRP A 284 57.40 11.02 41.76
C TRP A 284 58.12 12.36 42.03
N SER A 285 58.95 12.83 41.10
CA SER A 285 59.58 14.15 41.17
C SER A 285 58.55 15.30 41.11
N GLU A 286 57.59 15.23 40.19
CA GLU A 286 56.51 16.21 40.06
C GLU A 286 55.59 16.23 41.28
N ALA A 287 55.24 15.08 41.85
CA ALA A 287 54.44 14.97 43.07
C ALA A 287 55.15 15.64 44.26
N ASN A 288 56.46 15.41 44.42
CA ASN A 288 57.26 16.07 45.44
C ASN A 288 57.36 17.60 45.26
N GLN A 289 57.52 18.06 44.02
CA GLN A 289 57.52 19.50 43.71
C GLN A 289 56.14 20.13 44.01
N ARG A 290 55.05 19.48 43.58
CA ARG A 290 53.67 19.91 43.82
C ARG A 290 53.35 19.96 45.31
N LEU A 291 53.77 18.96 46.10
CA LEU A 291 53.59 18.97 47.55
C LEU A 291 54.28 20.15 48.22
N THR A 292 55.46 20.53 47.74
CA THR A 292 56.19 21.69 48.27
C THR A 292 55.41 22.97 48.00
N THR A 293 54.96 23.18 46.75
CA THR A 293 54.20 24.39 46.37
C THR A 293 52.83 24.46 47.07
N LEU A 294 52.10 23.35 47.18
CA LEU A 294 50.79 23.34 47.84
C LEU A 294 50.91 23.64 49.34
N ARG A 295 51.97 23.16 50.02
CA ARG A 295 52.23 23.48 51.43
C ARG A 295 52.54 24.97 51.64
N GLU A 296 53.28 25.59 50.71
CA GLU A 296 53.53 27.03 50.73
C GLU A 296 52.23 27.83 50.54
N GLN A 297 51.40 27.44 49.56
CA GLN A 297 50.09 28.06 49.31
C GLN A 297 49.15 27.94 50.51
N LEU A 298 49.11 26.78 51.16
CA LEU A 298 48.32 26.56 52.37
C LEU A 298 48.72 27.52 53.50
N SER A 299 50.03 27.70 53.71
CA SER A 299 50.56 28.64 54.70
C SER A 299 50.11 30.08 54.43
N ASP A 300 50.16 30.53 53.17
CA ASP A 300 49.81 31.91 52.82
C ASP A 300 48.30 32.19 52.90
N LEU A 301 47.46 31.25 52.46
CA LEU A 301 46.01 31.37 52.59
C LEU A 301 45.56 31.40 54.05
N THR A 302 46.18 30.57 54.90
CA THR A 302 45.88 30.52 56.34
C THR A 302 46.21 31.85 57.02
N LYS A 303 47.37 32.45 56.72
CA LYS A 303 47.74 33.78 57.24
C LYS A 303 46.76 34.88 56.82
N ARG A 304 46.23 34.82 55.59
CA ARG A 304 45.26 35.82 55.08
C ARG A 304 43.90 35.67 55.75
N ARG A 305 43.42 34.45 55.97
CA ARG A 305 42.14 34.19 56.67
C ARG A 305 42.16 34.73 58.10
N ASP A 306 43.26 34.49 58.82
CA ASP A 306 43.37 34.82 60.24
C ASP A 306 43.62 36.33 60.48
N GLY A 307 43.96 37.10 59.44
CA GLY A 307 44.24 38.54 59.51
C GLY A 307 43.03 39.48 59.26
N LEU A 308 41.81 38.96 59.06
CA LEU A 308 40.62 39.78 58.75
C LEU A 308 39.93 40.31 60.03
N PRO A 309 39.75 41.64 60.19
CA PRO A 309 39.16 42.24 61.40
C PRO A 309 37.62 42.20 61.36
N ILE A 310 37.03 41.04 61.67
CA ILE A 310 35.58 40.84 61.70
C ILE A 310 35.03 41.11 63.10
N GLU A 311 33.97 41.92 63.16
CA GLU A 311 33.23 42.21 64.40
C GLU A 311 31.87 41.48 64.41
N PRO A 312 31.72 40.38 65.16
CA PRO A 312 30.53 39.50 65.09
C PRO A 312 29.20 40.21 65.39
N ARG A 313 29.22 41.20 66.28
CA ARG A 313 28.03 41.96 66.71
C ARG A 313 27.25 42.63 65.57
N TRP A 314 27.93 43.09 64.51
CA TRP A 314 27.27 43.73 63.36
C TRP A 314 26.66 42.70 62.39
N LEU A 315 27.22 41.49 62.34
CA LEU A 315 26.68 40.38 61.54
C LEU A 315 25.38 39.84 62.16
N GLU A 316 25.30 39.79 63.49
CA GLU A 316 24.11 39.32 64.22
C GLU A 316 22.86 40.21 64.01
N VAL A 317 23.05 41.52 63.80
CA VAL A 317 21.97 42.48 63.55
C VAL A 317 21.81 42.85 62.06
N ALA A 318 22.58 42.23 61.17
CA ALA A 318 22.65 42.57 59.75
C ALA A 318 21.30 42.51 59.04
N ALA A 319 20.52 41.46 59.30
CA ALA A 319 19.19 41.28 58.73
C ALA A 319 18.23 42.41 59.17
N THR A 320 18.25 42.74 60.46
CA THR A 320 17.40 43.79 61.04
C THR A 320 17.71 45.17 60.46
N VAL A 321 18.99 45.50 60.28
CA VAL A 321 19.44 46.78 59.70
C VAL A 321 19.01 46.90 58.23
N LYS A 322 19.21 45.85 57.41
CA LYS A 322 18.81 45.85 56.00
C LYS A 322 17.30 45.98 55.84
N GLN A 323 16.54 45.32 56.72
CA GLN A 323 15.08 45.39 56.72
C GLN A 323 14.59 46.81 57.06
N LEU A 324 15.22 47.49 58.03
CA LEU A 324 14.90 48.89 58.33
C LEU A 324 15.26 49.84 57.17
N MET A 325 16.38 49.62 56.48
CA MET A 325 16.76 50.41 55.30
C MET A 325 15.78 50.26 54.13
N HIS A 326 15.28 49.03 53.91
CA HIS A 326 14.26 48.77 52.89
C HIS A 326 12.93 49.46 53.22
N ASP A 327 12.52 49.40 54.49
CA ASP A 327 11.25 49.98 54.97
C ASP A 327 11.25 51.53 54.98
N LEU A 328 12.42 52.19 54.83
CA LEU A 328 12.58 53.65 54.94
C LEU A 328 11.81 54.44 53.88
N GLY A 329 11.79 53.97 52.63
CA GLY A 329 11.04 54.63 51.54
C GLY A 329 9.52 54.50 51.70
N GLY A 330 9.06 53.42 52.34
CA GLY A 330 7.65 53.24 52.69
C GLY A 330 7.21 54.20 53.80
N PHE A 331 8.05 54.40 54.80
CA PHE A 331 7.80 55.35 55.89
C PHE A 331 7.63 56.81 55.39
N GLU A 332 8.51 57.28 54.50
CA GLU A 332 8.42 58.66 53.93
C GLU A 332 7.18 58.85 53.04
N ALA A 333 6.73 57.80 52.33
CA ALA A 333 5.55 57.84 51.48
C ALA A 333 4.21 57.81 52.27
N GLU A 334 4.16 57.07 53.37
CA GLU A 334 2.98 56.98 54.24
C GLU A 334 2.69 58.30 54.98
N GLU A 335 3.73 59.08 55.36
CA GLU A 335 3.57 60.39 56.01
C GLU A 335 2.90 61.42 55.07
N SER A 336 3.23 61.42 53.78
CA SER A 336 2.61 62.30 52.77
C SER A 336 1.14 61.91 52.49
N ARG A 337 0.84 60.60 52.43
CA ARG A 337 -0.52 60.08 52.14
C ARG A 337 -1.53 60.41 53.22
N ILE A 338 -1.10 60.44 54.48
CA ILE A 338 -1.96 60.80 55.63
C ILE A 338 -2.52 62.23 55.46
N SER A 339 -1.72 63.16 54.93
CA SER A 339 -2.15 64.55 54.70
C SER A 339 -3.17 64.65 53.57
N ASP A 340 -2.99 63.89 52.48
CA ASP A 340 -3.90 63.91 51.32
C ASP A 340 -5.28 63.31 51.66
N TRP A 341 -5.32 62.19 52.39
CA TRP A 341 -6.59 61.54 52.77
C TRP A 341 -7.43 62.34 53.78
N GLN A 342 -6.83 63.27 54.52
CA GLN A 342 -7.57 64.16 55.42
C GLN A 342 -8.40 65.22 54.68
N ILE A 343 -7.99 65.61 53.47
CA ILE A 343 -8.69 66.60 52.63
C ILE A 343 -9.90 65.95 51.93
N GLU A 344 -9.81 64.66 51.59
CA GLU A 344 -10.87 63.91 50.87
C GLU A 344 -12.08 63.51 51.73
N LEU A 345 -11.99 63.60 53.07
CA LEU A 345 -13.03 63.11 53.98
C LEU A 345 -14.32 63.95 53.99
N GLY A 346 -14.22 65.27 53.74
CA GLY A 346 -15.34 66.22 53.85
C GLY A 346 -16.49 66.03 52.83
N PRO A 347 -16.22 65.90 51.51
CA PRO A 347 -17.25 65.67 50.49
C PRO A 347 -17.99 64.34 50.61
N LEU A 348 -17.37 63.33 51.25
CA LEU A 348 -17.92 61.97 51.38
C LEU A 348 -19.10 61.93 52.38
N GLU A 349 -19.04 62.71 53.46
CA GLU A 349 -20.07 62.76 54.50
C GLU A 349 -21.41 63.31 53.98
N GLY A 350 -21.39 64.23 53.01
CA GLY A 350 -22.60 64.76 52.37
C GLY A 350 -23.34 63.75 51.47
N ARG A 351 -22.62 62.82 50.84
CA ARG A 351 -23.19 61.78 49.95
C ARG A 351 -23.91 60.67 50.74
N ILE A 352 -23.40 60.31 51.92
CA ILE A 352 -24.00 59.31 52.81
C ILE A 352 -25.39 59.74 53.29
N ALA A 353 -25.56 61.03 53.61
CA ALA A 353 -26.84 61.59 54.08
C ALA A 353 -27.94 61.56 52.99
N ALA A 354 -27.56 61.70 51.71
CA ALA A 354 -28.51 61.63 50.60
C ALA A 354 -28.99 60.20 50.33
N ALA A 355 -28.10 59.20 50.38
CA ALA A 355 -28.43 57.79 50.15
C ALA A 355 -29.37 57.22 51.23
N ARG A 356 -29.27 57.66 52.49
CA ARG A 356 -30.17 57.23 53.58
C ARG A 356 -31.63 57.63 53.34
N ARG A 357 -31.88 58.80 52.74
CA ARG A 357 -33.24 59.29 52.44
C ARG A 357 -33.95 58.47 51.36
N ALA A 358 -33.21 57.92 50.40
CA ALA A 358 -33.77 57.09 49.33
C ALA A 358 -34.26 55.72 49.82
N ILE A 359 -33.59 55.13 50.83
CA ILE A 359 -33.96 53.84 51.42
C ILE A 359 -35.25 53.95 52.26
N ALA A 360 -35.47 55.09 52.94
CA ALA A 360 -36.65 55.31 53.77
C ALA A 360 -37.98 55.45 52.99
N VAL A 361 -37.92 55.78 51.69
CA VAL A 361 -39.12 55.92 50.82
C VAL A 361 -39.62 54.55 50.32
N ALA A 362 -38.79 53.51 50.34
CA ALA A 362 -39.15 52.17 49.87
C ALA A 362 -39.85 51.30 50.93
N SER A 363 -39.82 51.71 52.21
CA SER A 363 -40.52 51.06 53.32
C SER A 363 -41.78 51.85 53.69
N VAL A 364 -42.91 51.55 53.05
CA VAL A 364 -44.21 52.07 53.48
C VAL A 364 -44.76 51.15 54.57
N ASP A 365 -44.64 51.60 55.83
CA ASP A 365 -45.73 51.60 56.83
C ASP A 365 -45.23 52.25 58.13
N GLN A 366 -45.41 53.57 58.28
CA GLN A 366 -45.85 54.28 59.49
C GLN A 366 -45.76 55.81 59.32
N PRO A 367 -46.64 56.59 59.97
CA PRO A 367 -46.90 57.98 59.63
C PRO A 367 -45.88 58.96 60.21
N ALA A 368 -45.73 60.08 59.50
CA ALA A 368 -45.01 61.27 59.91
C ALA A 368 -45.65 61.90 61.15
N ASP A 369 -44.88 62.08 62.21
CA ASP A 369 -44.97 63.17 63.21
C ASP A 369 -43.88 62.95 64.28
N ALA A 370 -42.85 63.81 64.34
CA ALA A 370 -42.14 64.23 65.56
C ALA A 370 -40.94 65.15 65.24
N ASP A 371 -40.78 66.14 66.11
CA ASP A 371 -39.96 67.34 66.03
C ASP A 371 -38.44 67.17 65.89
N ASP A 372 -37.85 68.24 65.35
CA ASP A 372 -36.48 68.67 65.56
C ASP A 372 -36.11 68.71 67.05
N SER A 373 -35.17 67.88 67.47
CA SER A 373 -34.24 68.25 68.54
C SER A 373 -32.88 67.60 68.32
N ALA A 374 -31.86 68.45 68.45
CA ALA A 374 -30.46 68.11 68.34
C ALA A 374 -30.02 67.32 69.58
N ASP A 375 -29.71 66.04 69.40
CA ASP A 375 -28.67 65.37 70.19
C ASP A 375 -28.05 64.21 69.37
N GLY A 376 -26.76 64.33 69.07
CA GLY A 376 -26.04 63.50 68.10
C GLY A 376 -25.57 62.13 68.62
N SER A 377 -26.32 61.44 69.48
CA SER A 377 -25.83 60.19 70.11
C SER A 377 -26.79 58.99 70.13
N GLN A 378 -27.83 58.94 69.29
CA GLN A 378 -28.62 57.71 69.10
C GLN A 378 -28.99 57.52 67.62
N LEU A 379 -28.09 56.88 66.88
CA LEU A 379 -28.28 56.49 65.46
C LEU A 379 -28.30 54.96 65.33
N ALA A 380 -29.05 54.29 66.20
CA ALA A 380 -29.29 52.86 66.14
C ALA A 380 -30.78 52.63 65.91
N ASP A 381 -31.19 52.60 64.64
CA ASP A 381 -32.27 51.75 64.11
C ASP A 381 -32.46 52.06 62.62
N ALA A 382 -31.59 51.43 61.82
CA ALA A 382 -31.88 51.12 60.42
C ALA A 382 -32.33 49.65 60.36
N PRO A 383 -33.17 49.23 59.40
CA PRO A 383 -33.56 47.83 59.25
C PRO A 383 -32.29 46.97 59.19
N ARG A 384 -32.09 46.10 60.19
CA ARG A 384 -30.93 45.19 60.23
C ARG A 384 -31.04 44.26 59.05
N LEU A 385 -30.27 44.54 58.00
CA LEU A 385 -30.03 43.57 56.96
C LEU A 385 -29.18 42.43 57.49
N PRO A 386 -29.28 41.24 56.88
CA PRO A 386 -28.36 40.15 57.17
C PRO A 386 -26.90 40.59 56.99
N ASP A 387 -26.02 40.04 57.82
CA ASP A 387 -24.56 40.30 57.78
C ASP A 387 -23.99 40.14 56.36
N GLU A 388 -22.87 40.80 56.08
CA GLU A 388 -22.22 40.83 54.76
C GLU A 388 -21.89 39.43 54.20
N SER A 389 -21.63 38.47 55.09
CA SER A 389 -21.45 37.06 54.70
C SER A 389 -22.72 36.45 54.09
N VAL A 390 -23.90 36.82 54.60
CA VAL A 390 -25.20 36.33 54.11
C VAL A 390 -25.54 36.97 52.77
N ARG A 391 -25.20 38.25 52.58
CA ARG A 391 -25.43 38.96 51.31
C ARG A 391 -24.55 38.47 50.17
N SER A 392 -23.25 38.32 50.39
CA SER A 392 -22.35 37.72 49.39
C SER A 392 -22.82 36.32 48.98
N ARG A 393 -23.23 35.50 49.96
CA ARG A 393 -23.81 34.17 49.70
C ARG A 393 -25.12 34.20 48.91
N ILE A 394 -25.95 35.22 49.10
CA ILE A 394 -27.18 35.40 48.31
C ILE A 394 -26.81 35.75 46.86
N ASP A 395 -25.88 36.68 46.61
CA ASP A 395 -25.42 37.04 45.26
C ASP A 395 -24.71 35.90 44.52
N GLU A 396 -23.88 35.13 45.23
CA GLU A 396 -23.29 33.87 44.72
C GLU A 396 -24.37 32.87 44.32
N LEU A 397 -25.39 32.66 45.17
CA LEU A 397 -26.48 31.74 44.85
C LEU A 397 -27.33 32.24 43.67
N VAL A 398 -27.58 33.54 43.52
CA VAL A 398 -28.34 34.05 42.37
C VAL A 398 -27.57 33.88 41.06
N THR A 399 -26.25 34.12 41.05
CA THR A 399 -25.42 33.91 39.85
C THR A 399 -25.25 32.42 39.50
N GLU A 400 -25.22 31.54 40.50
CA GLU A 400 -25.20 30.08 40.29
C GLU A 400 -26.52 29.53 39.72
N HIS A 401 -27.65 30.19 39.97
CA HIS A 401 -28.99 29.66 39.67
C HIS A 401 -29.23 29.36 38.19
N GLY A 402 -28.94 30.33 37.31
CA GLY A 402 -29.16 30.18 35.86
C GLY A 402 -28.29 29.07 35.27
N GLY A 403 -27.01 29.04 35.64
CA GLY A 403 -26.06 28.04 35.15
C GLY A 403 -26.33 26.63 35.67
N LEU A 404 -26.89 26.45 36.87
CA LEU A 404 -27.20 25.14 37.43
C LEU A 404 -28.45 24.49 36.80
N ILE A 405 -29.46 25.30 36.44
CA ILE A 405 -30.67 24.79 35.78
C ILE A 405 -30.35 24.32 34.36
N GLU A 406 -29.68 25.15 33.56
CA GLU A 406 -29.30 24.81 32.19
C GLU A 406 -28.38 23.58 32.15
N LYS A 407 -27.41 23.49 33.07
CA LYS A 407 -26.50 22.32 33.16
C LYS A 407 -27.23 21.05 33.58
N ALA A 408 -28.22 21.12 34.48
CA ALA A 408 -29.00 19.97 34.90
C ALA A 408 -29.93 19.47 33.77
N GLU A 409 -30.57 20.38 33.04
CA GLU A 409 -31.43 20.04 31.89
C GLU A 409 -30.63 19.49 30.70
N ALA A 410 -29.44 20.06 30.43
CA ALA A 410 -28.52 19.53 29.43
C ALA A 410 -28.00 18.13 29.79
N ALA A 411 -27.62 17.89 31.06
CA ALA A 411 -27.19 16.58 31.53
C ALA A 411 -28.32 15.54 31.45
N LYS A 412 -29.57 15.95 31.70
CA LYS A 412 -30.75 15.08 31.59
C LYS A 412 -31.03 14.68 30.14
N SER A 413 -31.05 15.65 29.23
CA SER A 413 -31.22 15.40 27.79
C SER A 413 -30.10 14.52 27.22
N ALA A 414 -28.86 14.70 27.70
CA ALA A 414 -27.74 13.84 27.31
C ALA A 414 -27.91 12.38 27.78
N GLU A 415 -28.36 12.15 29.02
CA GLU A 415 -28.65 10.80 29.55
C GLU A 415 -29.77 10.11 28.75
N GLU A 416 -30.90 10.81 28.51
CA GLU A 416 -32.04 10.26 27.77
C GLU A 416 -31.66 9.86 26.34
N ASN A 417 -30.86 10.69 25.65
CA ASN A 417 -30.37 10.40 24.30
C ASN A 417 -29.41 9.20 24.27
N LEU A 418 -28.49 9.08 25.23
CA LEU A 418 -27.58 7.94 25.33
C LEU A 418 -28.33 6.65 25.66
N ARG A 419 -29.38 6.72 26.48
CA ARG A 419 -30.23 5.58 26.83
C ARG A 419 -31.03 5.06 25.65
N ALA A 420 -31.60 5.95 24.84
CA ALA A 420 -32.28 5.58 23.59
C ALA A 420 -31.32 4.92 22.59
N LYS A 421 -30.10 5.47 22.44
CA LYS A 421 -29.05 4.87 21.60
C LYS A 421 -28.64 3.47 22.08
N LEU A 422 -28.43 3.30 23.39
CA LEU A 422 -28.07 2.00 23.98
C LEU A 422 -29.14 0.94 23.72
N ALA A 423 -30.42 1.30 23.89
CA ALA A 423 -31.55 0.41 23.61
C ALA A 423 -31.57 -0.04 22.13
N SER A 424 -31.36 0.89 21.20
CA SER A 424 -31.31 0.57 19.77
C SER A 424 -30.13 -0.33 19.38
N LEU A 425 -28.96 -0.15 20.01
CA LEU A 425 -27.79 -0.99 19.78
C LEU A 425 -27.95 -2.38 20.40
N ALA A 426 -28.54 -2.47 21.59
CA ALA A 426 -28.83 -3.74 22.24
C ALA A 426 -29.81 -4.60 21.41
N ASP A 427 -30.85 -3.98 20.85
CA ASP A 427 -31.82 -4.65 19.97
C ASP A 427 -31.17 -5.13 18.66
N ARG A 428 -30.31 -4.31 18.05
CA ARG A 428 -29.53 -4.71 16.86
C ARG A 428 -28.57 -5.89 17.12
N VAL A 429 -27.94 -5.94 18.30
CA VAL A 429 -27.09 -7.09 18.67
C VAL A 429 -27.92 -8.36 18.93
N ALA A 430 -29.13 -8.21 19.49
CA ALA A 430 -30.02 -9.33 19.80
C ALA A 430 -30.69 -9.93 18.55
N THR A 431 -30.94 -9.12 17.53
CA THR A 431 -31.56 -9.55 16.25
C THR A 431 -30.58 -10.23 15.30
N LEU A 432 -29.27 -10.16 15.54
CA LEU A 432 -28.27 -10.86 14.73
C LEU A 432 -28.25 -12.37 15.01
N PRO A 433 -28.22 -13.23 13.97
CA PRO A 433 -28.09 -14.67 14.14
C PRO A 433 -26.76 -15.05 14.84
N PRO A 434 -26.71 -16.19 15.56
CA PRO A 434 -25.48 -16.65 16.21
C PRO A 434 -24.38 -16.90 15.16
N PRO A 435 -23.14 -16.42 15.38
CA PRO A 435 -22.05 -16.56 14.44
C PRO A 435 -21.66 -18.04 14.31
N VAL A 436 -21.54 -18.51 13.08
CA VAL A 436 -20.94 -19.81 12.77
C VAL A 436 -19.42 -19.63 12.83
N ASP A 437 -18.73 -20.46 13.61
CA ASP A 437 -17.27 -20.40 13.75
C ASP A 437 -16.58 -20.73 12.42
N PRO A 438 -15.89 -19.76 11.76
CA PRO A 438 -15.21 -19.99 10.50
C PRO A 438 -13.83 -20.63 10.67
N THR A 439 -13.34 -20.85 11.89
CA THR A 439 -11.96 -21.29 12.19
C THR A 439 -11.55 -22.56 11.43
N PRO A 440 -12.37 -23.63 11.34
CA PRO A 440 -12.00 -24.82 10.56
C PRO A 440 -11.74 -24.52 9.08
N LEU A 441 -12.51 -23.60 8.47
CA LEU A 441 -12.29 -23.17 7.09
C LEU A 441 -11.07 -22.26 6.95
N VAL A 442 -10.80 -21.40 7.94
CA VAL A 442 -9.60 -20.55 7.95
C VAL A 442 -8.34 -21.42 7.94
N GLU A 443 -8.26 -22.44 8.80
CA GLU A 443 -7.12 -23.35 8.88
C GLU A 443 -6.97 -24.21 7.63
N ALA A 444 -8.07 -24.79 7.13
CA ALA A 444 -8.04 -25.63 5.93
C ALA A 444 -7.62 -24.84 4.67
N LEU A 445 -8.14 -23.63 4.49
CA LEU A 445 -7.76 -22.76 3.36
C LEU A 445 -6.32 -22.24 3.48
N ALA A 446 -5.86 -21.93 4.69
CA ALA A 446 -4.48 -21.48 4.92
C ALA A 446 -3.46 -22.60 4.61
N ASN A 447 -3.73 -23.83 5.04
CA ASN A 447 -2.88 -24.99 4.74
C ASN A 447 -2.89 -25.37 3.26
N LEU A 448 -4.01 -25.14 2.56
CA LEU A 448 -4.17 -25.48 1.15
C LEU A 448 -3.55 -24.42 0.22
N GLY A 449 -3.58 -23.14 0.57
CA GLY A 449 -3.08 -22.08 -0.29
C GLY A 449 -3.88 -21.94 -1.60
N LYS A 450 -3.19 -21.71 -2.72
CA LYS A 450 -3.85 -21.57 -4.04
C LYS A 450 -4.08 -22.94 -4.69
N PRO A 451 -5.30 -23.32 -5.08
CA PRO A 451 -5.56 -24.60 -5.75
C PRO A 451 -4.66 -24.87 -6.96
N ASN A 452 -4.41 -23.83 -7.77
CA ASN A 452 -3.61 -23.93 -8.99
C ASN A 452 -2.19 -24.45 -8.73
N THR A 453 -1.56 -24.17 -7.59
CA THR A 453 -0.18 -24.65 -7.35
C THR A 453 -0.12 -26.17 -7.24
N TRP A 454 -1.14 -26.79 -6.65
CA TRP A 454 -1.23 -28.24 -6.52
C TRP A 454 -1.60 -28.90 -7.84
N ILE A 455 -2.51 -28.27 -8.59
CA ILE A 455 -2.92 -28.73 -9.92
C ILE A 455 -1.73 -28.63 -10.89
N GLU A 456 -1.02 -27.51 -10.94
CA GLU A 456 0.19 -27.33 -11.76
C GLU A 456 1.28 -28.34 -11.37
N SER A 457 1.47 -28.61 -10.08
CA SER A 457 2.42 -29.63 -9.62
C SER A 457 2.05 -31.03 -10.10
N LEU A 458 0.76 -31.39 -10.11
CA LEU A 458 0.29 -32.68 -10.62
C LEU A 458 0.47 -32.76 -12.14
N VAL A 459 0.01 -31.75 -12.87
CA VAL A 459 0.11 -31.67 -14.34
C VAL A 459 1.57 -31.76 -14.78
N THR A 460 2.48 -31.03 -14.11
CA THR A 460 3.91 -31.06 -14.42
C THR A 460 4.49 -32.45 -14.17
N ALA A 461 4.19 -33.06 -13.02
CA ALA A 461 4.71 -34.40 -12.71
C ALA A 461 4.17 -35.48 -13.67
N GLU A 462 2.92 -35.39 -14.11
CA GLU A 462 2.34 -36.28 -15.12
C GLU A 462 2.94 -36.05 -16.52
N GLN A 463 3.20 -34.80 -16.90
CA GLN A 463 3.89 -34.47 -18.15
C GLN A 463 5.33 -34.98 -18.16
N ASP A 464 6.06 -34.82 -17.07
CA ASP A 464 7.42 -35.34 -16.88
C ASP A 464 7.45 -36.86 -16.98
N TRP A 465 6.48 -37.53 -16.35
CA TRP A 465 6.32 -38.99 -16.46
C TRP A 465 6.04 -39.44 -17.89
N ARG A 466 5.08 -38.80 -18.59
CA ARG A 466 4.79 -39.07 -20.01
C ARG A 466 6.00 -38.80 -20.91
N ALA A 467 6.80 -37.76 -20.61
CA ALA A 467 8.03 -37.47 -21.32
C ALA A 467 9.09 -38.56 -21.09
N ALA A 468 9.25 -39.03 -19.86
CA ALA A 468 10.15 -40.13 -19.53
C ALA A 468 9.71 -41.45 -20.20
N GLN A 469 8.42 -41.76 -20.24
CA GLN A 469 7.89 -42.91 -20.99
C GLN A 469 8.18 -42.83 -22.49
N ARG A 470 8.06 -41.64 -23.10
CA ARG A 470 8.43 -41.46 -24.52
C ARG A 470 9.93 -41.69 -24.77
N ARG A 471 10.79 -41.32 -23.81
CA ARG A 471 12.24 -41.63 -23.88
C ARG A 471 12.49 -43.14 -23.82
N VAL A 472 11.79 -43.87 -22.96
CA VAL A 472 11.85 -45.34 -22.91
C VAL A 472 11.46 -45.94 -24.26
N ALA A 473 10.31 -45.54 -24.82
CA ALA A 473 9.87 -46.02 -26.14
C ALA A 473 10.91 -45.71 -27.25
N THR A 474 11.53 -44.53 -27.19
CA THR A 474 12.59 -44.13 -28.14
C THR A 474 13.86 -44.95 -27.95
N ALA A 475 14.25 -45.26 -26.71
CA ALA A 475 15.41 -46.06 -26.39
C ALA A 475 15.22 -47.53 -26.81
N VAL A 476 14.03 -48.10 -26.62
CA VAL A 476 13.67 -49.44 -27.16
C VAL A 476 13.81 -49.45 -28.68
N ALA A 477 13.30 -48.42 -29.37
CA ALA A 477 13.38 -48.33 -30.84
C ALA A 477 14.81 -48.20 -31.39
N LYS A 478 15.80 -47.83 -30.57
CA LYS A 478 17.21 -47.75 -30.97
C LYS A 478 17.92 -49.11 -30.95
N LEU A 479 17.39 -50.10 -30.24
CA LEU A 479 17.95 -51.46 -30.13
C LEU A 479 17.75 -52.24 -31.44
N ARG A 480 18.56 -51.93 -32.46
CA ARG A 480 18.51 -52.61 -33.76
C ARG A 480 18.84 -54.11 -33.61
N GLY A 481 18.08 -54.97 -34.28
CA GLY A 481 18.27 -56.43 -34.21
C GLY A 481 17.65 -57.11 -32.99
N PHE A 482 16.81 -56.38 -32.23
CA PHE A 482 15.97 -56.90 -31.16
C PHE A 482 14.50 -56.61 -31.49
N ASP A 483 13.67 -57.66 -31.57
CA ASP A 483 12.27 -57.56 -31.99
C ASP A 483 11.27 -57.54 -30.81
N GLY A 484 11.78 -57.49 -29.57
CA GLY A 484 10.96 -57.50 -28.36
C GLY A 484 10.55 -56.10 -27.86
N GLY A 485 9.57 -56.06 -26.96
CA GLY A 485 9.10 -54.85 -26.29
C GLY A 485 9.95 -54.43 -25.07
N GLU A 486 9.55 -53.34 -24.41
CA GLU A 486 10.22 -52.79 -23.20
C GLU A 486 10.47 -53.87 -22.12
N ALA A 487 9.44 -54.65 -21.80
CA ALA A 487 9.50 -55.67 -20.75
C ALA A 487 10.42 -56.85 -21.07
N GLU A 488 10.66 -57.11 -22.35
CA GLU A 488 11.56 -58.16 -22.83
C GLU A 488 13.00 -57.62 -22.87
N ALA A 489 13.19 -56.37 -23.32
CA ALA A 489 14.50 -55.70 -23.31
C ALA A 489 15.08 -55.57 -21.89
N GLN A 490 14.22 -55.31 -20.89
CA GLN A 490 14.62 -55.21 -19.48
C GLN A 490 15.09 -56.55 -18.89
N LYS A 491 14.64 -57.68 -19.47
CA LYS A 491 14.99 -59.03 -19.01
C LYS A 491 16.22 -59.61 -19.70
N LEU A 492 16.81 -58.90 -20.66
CA LEU A 492 18.02 -59.35 -21.35
C LEU A 492 19.20 -59.43 -20.39
N CYS A 493 19.80 -60.61 -20.28
CA CYS A 493 21.07 -60.81 -19.58
C CYS A 493 22.21 -60.66 -20.57
N LEU A 494 22.83 -59.48 -20.61
CA LEU A 494 23.93 -59.22 -21.52
C LEU A 494 25.16 -60.08 -21.19
N PRO A 495 25.93 -60.52 -22.20
CA PRO A 495 27.19 -61.19 -21.97
C PRO A 495 28.15 -60.25 -21.23
N PRO A 496 29.00 -60.76 -20.35
CA PRO A 496 29.92 -59.91 -19.60
C PRO A 496 30.95 -59.26 -20.55
N ASP A 497 31.24 -57.98 -20.32
CA ASP A 497 32.04 -57.13 -21.23
C ASP A 497 33.42 -57.71 -21.62
N HIS A 498 34.04 -58.46 -20.70
CA HIS A 498 35.31 -59.14 -20.97
C HIS A 498 35.18 -60.22 -22.06
N ARG A 499 34.06 -60.96 -22.12
CA ARG A 499 33.79 -61.96 -23.17
C ARG A 499 33.55 -61.30 -24.51
N ILE A 500 32.80 -60.19 -24.52
CA ILE A 500 32.55 -59.39 -25.73
C ILE A 500 33.88 -58.87 -26.28
N THR A 501 34.72 -58.27 -25.44
CA THR A 501 36.03 -57.74 -25.83
C THR A 501 36.99 -58.84 -26.29
N GLU A 502 37.01 -59.99 -25.61
CA GLU A 502 37.86 -61.13 -25.98
C GLU A 502 37.51 -61.68 -27.37
N LEU A 503 36.23 -61.98 -27.63
CA LEU A 503 35.81 -62.56 -28.91
C LEU A 503 35.89 -61.53 -30.05
N ALA A 504 35.57 -60.26 -29.80
CA ALA A 504 35.82 -59.18 -30.75
C ALA A 504 37.30 -59.10 -31.14
N GLY A 505 38.20 -59.18 -30.17
CA GLY A 505 39.64 -59.19 -30.39
C GLY A 505 40.13 -60.42 -31.17
N LYS A 506 39.53 -61.60 -30.93
CA LYS A 506 39.83 -62.83 -31.70
C LYS A 506 39.40 -62.70 -33.16
N LEU A 507 38.19 -62.21 -33.41
CA LEU A 507 37.66 -62.01 -34.76
C LEU A 507 38.48 -60.99 -35.57
N ASP A 508 38.84 -59.87 -34.95
CA ASP A 508 39.68 -58.84 -35.58
C ASP A 508 41.09 -59.37 -35.90
N ARG A 509 41.73 -60.08 -34.96
CA ARG A 509 43.04 -60.73 -35.21
C ARG A 509 42.97 -61.74 -36.35
N ALA A 510 41.96 -62.61 -36.37
CA ALA A 510 41.79 -63.60 -37.43
C ALA A 510 41.51 -62.94 -38.79
N THR A 511 40.76 -61.83 -38.81
CA THR A 511 40.47 -61.07 -40.03
C THR A 511 41.73 -60.41 -40.59
N ARG A 512 42.55 -59.79 -39.73
CA ARG A 512 43.85 -59.21 -40.15
C ARG A 512 44.83 -60.28 -40.63
N GLU A 513 44.82 -61.46 -40.00
CA GLU A 513 45.67 -62.57 -40.38
C GLU A 513 45.34 -63.09 -41.78
N VAL A 514 44.06 -63.24 -42.11
CA VAL A 514 43.61 -63.57 -43.47
C VAL A 514 44.14 -62.54 -44.48
N GLY A 515 43.97 -61.24 -44.19
CA GLY A 515 44.47 -60.18 -45.08
C GLY A 515 46.00 -60.21 -45.26
N ARG A 516 46.76 -60.52 -44.20
CA ARG A 516 48.22 -60.66 -44.26
C ARG A 516 48.63 -61.84 -45.15
N VAL A 517 48.05 -63.01 -44.92
CA VAL A 517 48.39 -64.24 -45.66
C VAL A 517 47.94 -64.15 -47.11
N GLU A 518 46.82 -63.48 -47.40
CA GLU A 518 46.34 -63.24 -48.76
C GLU A 518 47.31 -62.33 -49.54
N ALA A 519 47.89 -61.31 -48.88
CA ALA A 519 48.95 -60.49 -49.47
C ALA A 519 50.25 -61.28 -49.71
N GLU A 520 50.66 -62.15 -48.77
CA GLU A 520 51.80 -63.06 -48.95
C GLU A 520 51.59 -63.99 -50.15
N ARG A 521 50.39 -64.60 -50.26
CA ARG A 521 50.01 -65.46 -51.38
C ARG A 521 50.07 -64.73 -52.71
N LEU A 522 49.61 -63.48 -52.76
CA LEU A 522 49.69 -62.66 -53.97
C LEU A 522 51.15 -62.40 -54.40
N ALA A 523 52.04 -62.15 -53.43
CA ALA A 523 53.46 -61.97 -53.69
C ALA A 523 54.14 -63.25 -54.19
N GLU A 524 53.82 -64.42 -53.62
CA GLU A 524 54.33 -65.71 -54.13
C GLU A 524 53.77 -66.06 -55.51
N ALA A 525 52.53 -65.69 -55.81
CA ALA A 525 51.95 -65.88 -57.14
C ALA A 525 52.70 -65.05 -58.20
N ALA A 526 52.99 -63.78 -57.88
CA ALA A 526 53.81 -62.92 -58.74
C ALA A 526 55.22 -63.49 -58.96
N ARG A 527 55.88 -63.99 -57.90
CA ARG A 527 57.19 -64.65 -58.03
C ARG A 527 57.15 -65.89 -58.93
N ARG A 528 56.07 -66.68 -58.87
CA ARG A 528 55.89 -67.83 -59.77
C ARG A 528 55.74 -67.38 -61.21
N ASP A 529 54.94 -66.34 -61.46
CA ASP A 529 54.75 -65.80 -62.81
C ASP A 529 56.06 -65.27 -63.38
N ASP A 530 56.84 -64.52 -62.59
CA ASP A 530 58.18 -64.04 -62.98
C ASP A 530 59.13 -65.19 -63.33
N ALA A 531 59.18 -66.25 -62.51
CA ALA A 531 60.04 -67.41 -62.75
C ALA A 531 59.61 -68.20 -64.01
N CYS A 532 58.30 -68.35 -64.24
CA CYS A 532 57.78 -68.96 -65.47
C CYS A 532 58.13 -68.13 -66.70
N GLN A 533 58.04 -66.80 -66.61
CA GLN A 533 58.36 -65.90 -67.72
C GLN A 533 59.85 -65.94 -68.05
N GLN A 534 60.74 -65.89 -67.05
CA GLN A 534 62.19 -66.03 -67.26
C GLN A 534 62.54 -67.35 -67.95
N ARG A 535 61.89 -68.46 -67.55
CA ARG A 535 62.04 -69.75 -68.21
C ARG A 535 61.65 -69.72 -69.69
N ILE A 536 60.56 -69.03 -70.03
CA ILE A 536 60.10 -68.90 -71.42
C ILE A 536 61.08 -68.05 -72.23
N ASP A 537 61.49 -66.90 -71.70
CA ASP A 537 62.34 -65.92 -72.39
C ASP A 537 63.76 -66.45 -72.65
N GLU A 538 64.35 -67.23 -71.72
CA GLU A 538 65.74 -67.68 -71.83
C GLU A 538 65.95 -68.98 -72.64
N ILE A 539 64.95 -69.85 -72.74
CA ILE A 539 65.13 -71.20 -73.33
C ILE A 539 64.68 -71.26 -74.80
N GLY A 540 63.60 -70.56 -75.19
CA GLY A 540 63.03 -70.65 -76.54
C GLY A 540 62.56 -72.06 -76.96
N GLU A 541 62.01 -72.21 -78.18
CA GLU A 541 61.42 -73.49 -78.68
C GLU A 541 62.38 -74.37 -79.52
N ALA A 542 63.66 -74.00 -79.69
CA ALA A 542 64.54 -74.72 -80.60
C ALA A 542 65.02 -76.08 -80.03
N GLU A 543 64.73 -77.18 -80.73
CA GLU A 543 65.28 -78.50 -80.41
C GLU A 543 66.77 -78.59 -80.80
N PRO A 544 67.66 -79.01 -79.88
CA PRO A 544 69.07 -79.15 -80.20
C PRO A 544 69.34 -80.37 -81.10
N PRO A 545 70.39 -80.30 -81.95
CA PRO A 545 70.78 -81.43 -82.80
C PRO A 545 71.19 -82.65 -81.97
N THR A 546 70.99 -83.85 -82.51
CA THR A 546 71.23 -85.09 -81.77
C THR A 546 72.67 -85.60 -81.93
N PRO A 547 73.21 -86.36 -80.96
CA PRO A 547 74.50 -87.04 -81.12
C PRO A 547 74.57 -87.91 -82.38
N ALA A 548 73.44 -88.51 -82.78
CA ALA A 548 73.33 -89.32 -83.99
C ALA A 548 73.52 -88.49 -85.28
N GLU A 549 73.03 -87.26 -85.33
CA GLU A 549 73.22 -86.35 -86.47
C GLU A 549 74.69 -85.90 -86.59
N ARG A 550 75.34 -85.57 -85.47
CA ARG A 550 76.78 -85.29 -85.44
C ARG A 550 77.58 -86.51 -85.89
N ASP A 551 77.23 -87.69 -85.39
CA ASP A 551 77.95 -88.93 -85.70
C ASP A 551 77.75 -89.33 -87.17
N ALA A 552 76.56 -89.12 -87.75
CA ALA A 552 76.31 -89.27 -89.18
C ALA A 552 77.12 -88.26 -90.03
N ALA A 553 77.21 -87.00 -89.61
CA ALA A 553 78.05 -85.99 -90.28
C ALA A 553 79.54 -86.35 -90.21
N ARG A 554 80.02 -86.83 -89.05
CA ARG A 554 81.40 -87.33 -88.86
C ARG A 554 81.68 -88.56 -89.70
N GLN A 555 80.75 -89.50 -89.79
CA GLN A 555 80.89 -90.68 -90.64
C GLN A 555 81.00 -90.29 -92.11
N THR A 556 80.14 -89.39 -92.58
CA THR A 556 80.18 -88.87 -93.96
C THR A 556 81.52 -88.19 -94.27
N ARG A 557 82.03 -87.39 -93.34
CA ARG A 557 83.38 -86.80 -93.41
C ARG A 557 84.47 -87.87 -93.46
N ASP A 558 84.43 -88.86 -92.57
CA ASP A 558 85.46 -89.89 -92.44
C ASP A 558 85.50 -90.82 -93.67
N GLU A 559 84.34 -91.11 -94.27
CA GLU A 559 84.22 -91.82 -95.55
C GLU A 559 84.83 -90.99 -96.69
N SER A 560 84.60 -89.67 -96.74
CA SER A 560 85.25 -88.78 -97.70
C SER A 560 86.78 -88.69 -97.49
N ILE A 561 87.26 -88.63 -96.25
CA ILE A 561 88.70 -88.70 -95.91
C ILE A 561 89.28 -90.05 -96.33
N GLY A 562 88.57 -91.14 -96.08
CA GLY A 562 88.95 -92.51 -96.47
C GLY A 562 89.13 -92.62 -97.98
N ARG A 563 88.14 -92.17 -98.75
CA ARG A 563 88.20 -92.14 -100.23
C ARG A 563 89.38 -91.31 -100.74
N LEU A 564 89.61 -90.12 -100.16
CA LEU A 564 90.75 -89.27 -100.51
C LEU A 564 92.11 -89.93 -100.20
N ARG A 565 92.22 -90.64 -99.08
CA ARG A 565 93.43 -91.41 -98.71
C ARG A 565 93.69 -92.58 -99.64
N GLU A 566 92.65 -93.28 -100.09
CA GLU A 566 92.75 -94.36 -101.06
C GLU A 566 93.22 -93.84 -102.43
N SER A 567 92.60 -92.77 -102.95
CA SER A 567 93.06 -92.11 -104.19
C SER A 567 94.51 -91.62 -104.09
N ALA A 568 94.91 -91.04 -102.95
CA ALA A 568 96.30 -90.61 -102.72
C ALA A 568 97.30 -91.78 -102.66
N ARG A 569 96.90 -92.96 -102.15
CA ARG A 569 97.74 -94.18 -102.13
C ARG A 569 97.82 -94.86 -103.49
N ALA A 570 96.76 -94.78 -104.30
CA ALA A 570 96.72 -95.29 -105.67
C ALA A 570 97.48 -94.41 -106.67
N GLY A 571 97.88 -93.19 -106.28
CA GLY A 571 98.58 -92.22 -107.14
C GLY A 571 97.67 -91.47 -108.11
N GLU A 572 96.36 -91.49 -107.89
CA GLU A 572 95.37 -90.81 -108.73
C GLU A 572 95.27 -89.31 -108.37
N PRO A 573 95.11 -88.40 -109.36
CA PRO A 573 94.98 -86.96 -109.08
C PRO A 573 93.67 -86.68 -108.35
N VAL A 574 93.77 -86.15 -107.13
CA VAL A 574 92.61 -85.72 -106.33
C VAL A 574 92.02 -84.43 -106.90
N ALA A 575 90.73 -84.43 -107.22
CA ALA A 575 90.01 -83.25 -107.71
C ALA A 575 89.82 -82.22 -106.57
N SER A 576 90.00 -80.92 -106.87
CA SER A 576 89.84 -79.83 -105.89
C SER A 576 88.44 -79.80 -105.25
N THR A 577 87.40 -80.12 -106.02
CA THR A 577 86.01 -80.23 -105.54
C THR A 577 85.85 -81.26 -104.42
N SER A 578 86.65 -82.34 -104.39
CA SER A 578 86.59 -83.32 -103.30
C SER A 578 87.21 -82.80 -102.01
N VAL A 579 88.13 -81.84 -102.09
CA VAL A 579 88.74 -81.16 -100.93
C VAL A 579 87.77 -80.11 -100.36
N ASP A 580 87.10 -79.35 -101.23
CA ASP A 580 86.11 -78.34 -100.82
C ASP A 580 84.89 -79.00 -100.14
N THR A 581 84.36 -80.10 -100.69
CA THR A 581 83.28 -80.87 -100.06
C THR A 581 83.70 -81.44 -98.70
N LEU A 582 84.95 -81.88 -98.55
CA LEU A 582 85.45 -82.31 -97.24
C LEU A 582 85.55 -81.15 -96.24
N ALA A 583 85.99 -79.97 -96.69
CA ALA A 583 86.06 -78.78 -95.85
C ALA A 583 84.67 -78.36 -95.33
N GLU A 584 83.64 -78.41 -96.18
CA GLU A 584 82.24 -78.19 -95.77
C GLU A 584 81.76 -79.25 -94.76
N GLN A 585 82.08 -80.52 -94.98
CA GLN A 585 81.71 -81.61 -94.07
C GLN A 585 82.42 -81.52 -92.70
N ILE A 586 83.67 -81.03 -92.67
CA ILE A 586 84.39 -80.72 -91.42
C ILE A 586 83.67 -79.60 -90.67
N LEU A 587 83.38 -78.48 -91.36
CA LEU A 587 82.68 -77.34 -90.75
C LEU A 587 81.30 -77.71 -90.23
N GLU A 588 80.56 -78.56 -90.94
CA GLU A 588 79.25 -79.03 -90.50
C GLU A 588 79.35 -79.97 -89.28
N ALA A 589 80.32 -80.89 -89.26
CA ALA A 589 80.56 -81.75 -88.12
C ALA A 589 81.02 -80.97 -86.87
N ASP A 590 81.84 -79.93 -87.05
CA ASP A 590 82.27 -79.04 -85.96
C ASP A 590 81.12 -78.15 -85.50
N ARG A 591 80.33 -77.57 -86.42
CA ARG A 591 79.12 -76.80 -86.11
C ARG A 591 78.12 -77.62 -85.28
N LEU A 592 77.85 -78.86 -85.66
CA LEU A 592 76.96 -79.75 -84.90
C LEU A 592 77.56 -80.13 -83.54
N SER A 593 78.89 -80.23 -83.44
CA SER A 593 79.59 -80.50 -82.18
C SER A 593 79.54 -79.30 -81.22
N ASP A 594 79.73 -78.08 -81.73
CA ASP A 594 79.60 -76.84 -80.96
C ASP A 594 78.14 -76.57 -80.56
N ALA A 595 77.19 -76.84 -81.46
CA ALA A 595 75.76 -76.77 -81.16
C ALA A 595 75.32 -77.77 -80.08
N LEU A 596 75.90 -78.97 -80.05
CA LEU A 596 75.70 -79.95 -78.97
C LEU A 596 76.29 -79.48 -77.63
N LEU A 597 77.44 -78.78 -77.65
CA LEU A 597 78.04 -78.22 -76.45
C LEU A 597 77.17 -77.08 -75.89
N ALA A 598 76.70 -76.17 -76.74
CA ALA A 598 75.76 -75.12 -76.38
C ALA A 598 74.41 -75.69 -75.89
N ALA A 599 73.96 -76.80 -76.46
CA ALA A 599 72.78 -77.52 -76.00
C ALA A 599 72.96 -78.13 -74.60
N HIS A 600 74.17 -78.57 -74.23
CA HIS A 600 74.45 -79.05 -72.89
C HIS A 600 74.27 -77.94 -71.85
N ASP A 601 74.81 -76.74 -72.11
CA ASP A 601 74.64 -75.58 -71.24
C ASP A 601 73.16 -75.16 -71.14
N LEU A 602 72.41 -75.25 -72.23
CA LEU A 602 70.96 -74.98 -72.25
C LEU A 602 70.15 -76.02 -71.45
N VAL A 603 70.57 -77.30 -71.44
CA VAL A 603 69.95 -78.34 -70.60
C VAL A 603 70.21 -78.07 -69.11
N VAL A 604 71.41 -77.63 -68.75
CA VAL A 604 71.75 -77.25 -67.36
C VAL A 604 70.95 -76.02 -66.93
N LEU A 605 70.86 -74.99 -67.78
CA LEU A 605 70.05 -73.79 -67.53
C LEU A 605 68.56 -74.13 -67.39
N ARG A 606 68.02 -74.98 -68.28
CA ARG A 606 66.65 -75.48 -68.21
C ARG A 606 66.37 -76.23 -66.91
N GLN A 607 67.27 -77.10 -66.46
CA GLN A 607 67.10 -77.80 -65.18
C GLN A 607 67.07 -76.84 -63.98
N ARG A 608 67.91 -75.79 -63.99
CA ARG A 608 67.92 -74.76 -62.95
C ARG A 608 66.62 -73.95 -62.94
N LEU A 609 66.20 -73.43 -64.10
CA LEU A 609 64.96 -72.64 -64.21
C LEU A 609 63.72 -73.49 -63.90
N ASP A 610 63.66 -74.76 -64.34
CA ASP A 610 62.61 -75.71 -63.95
C ASP A 610 62.62 -75.97 -62.43
N GLN A 611 63.78 -75.91 -61.77
CA GLN A 611 63.87 -76.02 -60.31
C GLN A 611 63.38 -74.74 -59.62
N GLU A 612 63.70 -73.56 -60.14
CA GLU A 612 63.24 -72.27 -59.61
C GLU A 612 61.72 -72.12 -59.73
N VAL A 613 61.12 -72.51 -60.88
CA VAL A 613 59.66 -72.57 -61.07
C VAL A 613 59.02 -73.52 -60.05
N ARG A 614 59.55 -74.74 -59.90
CA ARG A 614 59.03 -75.71 -58.92
C ARG A 614 59.13 -75.21 -57.48
N GLN A 615 60.18 -74.46 -57.13
CA GLN A 615 60.30 -73.85 -55.80
C GLN A 615 59.27 -72.74 -55.59
N ALA A 616 59.01 -71.91 -56.59
CA ALA A 616 57.98 -70.87 -56.52
C ALA A 616 56.57 -71.48 -56.43
N GLU A 617 56.28 -72.54 -57.20
CA GLU A 617 55.02 -73.30 -57.11
C GLU A 617 54.81 -73.91 -55.72
N ALA A 618 55.85 -74.51 -55.13
CA ALA A 618 55.77 -75.07 -53.78
C ALA A 618 55.52 -73.99 -52.69
N ARG A 619 56.13 -72.81 -52.83
CA ARG A 619 55.89 -71.67 -51.91
C ARG A 619 54.49 -71.10 -52.06
N LEU A 620 53.98 -71.00 -53.28
CA LEU A 620 52.60 -70.59 -53.55
C LEU A 620 51.61 -71.58 -52.95
N ALA A 621 51.81 -72.88 -53.15
CA ALA A 621 50.95 -73.92 -52.53
C ALA A 621 50.96 -73.86 -51.00
N ALA A 622 52.13 -73.59 -50.39
CA ALA A 622 52.23 -73.40 -48.94
C ALA A 622 51.58 -72.09 -48.45
N ALA A 623 51.51 -71.05 -49.29
CA ALA A 623 50.78 -69.82 -48.99
C ALA A 623 49.25 -70.01 -49.14
N ASP A 624 48.81 -70.76 -50.16
CA ASP A 624 47.41 -71.13 -50.36
C ASP A 624 46.87 -71.95 -49.17
N GLN A 625 47.63 -72.95 -48.68
CA GLN A 625 47.25 -73.73 -47.49
C GLN A 625 47.12 -72.85 -46.24
N ARG A 626 48.09 -71.94 -46.01
CA ARG A 626 48.04 -71.01 -44.87
C ARG A 626 46.84 -70.05 -44.96
N LEU A 627 46.45 -69.64 -46.17
CA LEU A 627 45.28 -68.80 -46.38
C LEU A 627 43.99 -69.56 -46.03
N GLU A 628 43.92 -70.84 -46.40
CA GLU A 628 42.80 -71.72 -46.04
C GLU A 628 42.70 -71.92 -44.52
N ASP A 629 43.82 -72.17 -43.84
CA ASP A 629 43.88 -72.27 -42.39
C ASP A 629 43.45 -70.95 -41.70
N ALA A 630 43.94 -69.81 -42.18
CA ALA A 630 43.57 -68.49 -41.66
C ALA A 630 42.08 -68.18 -41.87
N ARG A 631 41.52 -68.56 -43.04
CA ARG A 631 40.07 -68.45 -43.32
C ARG A 631 39.26 -69.35 -42.40
N GLY A 632 39.74 -70.57 -42.12
CA GLY A 632 39.14 -71.47 -41.14
C GLY A 632 39.09 -70.87 -39.72
N LEU A 633 40.21 -70.30 -39.26
CA LEU A 633 40.26 -69.62 -37.96
C LEU A 633 39.34 -68.40 -37.89
N ARG A 634 39.22 -67.62 -38.98
CA ARG A 634 38.27 -66.51 -39.04
C ARG A 634 36.82 -67.00 -38.99
N ALA A 635 36.48 -68.04 -39.73
CA ALA A 635 35.15 -68.63 -39.73
C ALA A 635 34.77 -69.17 -38.33
N GLN A 636 35.72 -69.78 -37.62
CA GLN A 636 35.49 -70.21 -36.23
C GLN A 636 35.28 -69.01 -35.29
N ALA A 637 36.12 -67.97 -35.39
CA ALA A 637 35.96 -66.78 -34.57
C ALA A 637 34.64 -66.03 -34.86
N GLU A 638 34.16 -66.07 -36.10
CA GLU A 638 32.87 -65.52 -36.53
C GLU A 638 31.71 -66.34 -35.97
N GLN A 639 31.81 -67.68 -35.97
CA GLN A 639 30.83 -68.56 -35.31
C GLN A 639 30.78 -68.33 -33.79
N ASP A 640 31.93 -68.24 -33.12
CA ASP A 640 32.00 -68.00 -31.68
C ASP A 640 31.37 -66.63 -31.33
N TRP A 641 31.58 -65.62 -32.18
CA TRP A 641 30.96 -64.30 -32.04
C TRP A 641 29.44 -64.35 -32.22
N LEU A 642 28.94 -65.01 -33.27
CA LEU A 642 27.50 -65.20 -33.50
C LEU A 642 26.84 -65.98 -32.35
N ALA A 643 27.51 -67.02 -31.85
CA ALA A 643 27.01 -67.84 -30.75
C ALA A 643 26.78 -67.02 -29.48
N LEU A 644 27.72 -66.14 -29.11
CA LEU A 644 27.64 -65.28 -27.93
C LEU A 644 26.34 -64.46 -27.86
N TRP A 645 25.91 -63.90 -29.00
CA TRP A 645 24.73 -63.03 -29.06
C TRP A 645 23.44 -63.82 -29.32
N SER A 646 23.52 -64.98 -29.96
CA SER A 646 22.37 -65.87 -30.16
C SER A 646 21.80 -66.42 -28.84
N GLU A 647 22.64 -66.66 -27.83
CA GLU A 647 22.22 -67.07 -26.48
C GLU A 647 21.36 -66.00 -25.79
N VAL A 648 21.52 -64.73 -26.19
CA VAL A 648 20.83 -63.55 -25.63
C VAL A 648 19.58 -63.20 -26.45
N GLY A 649 19.38 -63.83 -27.62
CA GLY A 649 18.27 -63.53 -28.52
C GLY A 649 18.43 -62.23 -29.31
N VAL A 650 19.67 -61.77 -29.51
CA VAL A 650 20.00 -60.55 -30.27
C VAL A 650 20.79 -60.92 -31.51
N ALA A 651 20.44 -60.35 -32.67
CA ALA A 651 21.19 -60.55 -33.90
C ALA A 651 22.58 -59.88 -33.80
N ALA A 652 23.65 -60.67 -33.85
CA ALA A 652 25.03 -60.17 -33.81
C ALA A 652 25.38 -59.34 -35.05
N GLY A 653 25.69 -58.05 -34.84
CA GLY A 653 26.38 -57.20 -35.81
C GLY A 653 27.91 -57.32 -35.70
N ASP A 654 28.64 -56.40 -36.35
CA ASP A 654 30.08 -56.31 -36.16
C ASP A 654 30.45 -55.83 -34.73
N PRO A 655 31.70 -56.08 -34.27
CA PRO A 655 32.11 -55.72 -32.91
C PRO A 655 32.02 -54.23 -32.52
N GLU A 656 31.96 -53.31 -33.47
CA GLU A 656 31.79 -51.88 -33.20
C GLU A 656 30.31 -51.55 -33.02
N THR A 657 29.45 -52.08 -33.89
CA THR A 657 27.99 -51.98 -33.77
C THR A 657 27.49 -52.58 -32.46
N MET A 658 28.00 -53.73 -32.04
CA MET A 658 27.57 -54.36 -30.79
C MET A 658 28.05 -53.61 -29.54
N ARG A 659 29.14 -52.85 -29.59
CA ARG A 659 29.55 -51.96 -28.48
C ARG A 659 28.58 -50.79 -28.31
N VAL A 660 28.15 -50.19 -29.41
CA VAL A 660 27.10 -49.16 -29.41
C VAL A 660 25.79 -49.74 -28.87
N TRP A 661 25.44 -50.95 -29.31
CA TRP A 661 24.23 -51.64 -28.86
C TRP A 661 24.20 -51.85 -27.34
N VAL A 662 25.32 -52.27 -26.71
CA VAL A 662 25.42 -52.40 -25.24
C VAL A 662 25.23 -51.06 -24.54
N SER A 663 25.78 -49.98 -25.09
CA SER A 663 25.59 -48.62 -24.57
C SER A 663 24.14 -48.13 -24.70
N ASP A 664 23.47 -48.46 -25.81
CA ASP A 664 22.06 -48.13 -26.03
C ASP A 664 21.15 -48.92 -25.08
N HIS A 665 21.47 -50.19 -24.78
CA HIS A 665 20.76 -50.98 -23.76
C HIS A 665 20.94 -50.41 -22.35
N ALA A 666 22.16 -50.01 -21.98
CA ALA A 666 22.41 -49.32 -20.70
C ALA A 666 21.61 -48.01 -20.60
N SER A 667 21.52 -47.25 -21.69
CA SER A 667 20.73 -46.02 -21.76
C SER A 667 19.22 -46.28 -21.64
N LEU A 668 18.73 -47.41 -22.16
CA LEU A 668 17.35 -47.85 -21.96
C LEU A 668 17.08 -48.15 -20.48
N MET A 669 17.98 -48.86 -19.80
CA MET A 669 17.81 -49.20 -18.39
C MET A 669 17.74 -47.95 -17.49
N ASP A 670 18.60 -46.96 -17.75
CA ASP A 670 18.54 -45.64 -17.07
C ASP A 670 17.22 -44.90 -17.39
N ALA A 671 16.77 -44.91 -18.64
CA ALA A 671 15.49 -44.32 -19.02
C ALA A 671 14.29 -44.97 -18.32
N ILE A 672 14.30 -46.30 -18.15
CA ILE A 672 13.26 -47.05 -17.43
C ILE A 672 13.25 -46.68 -15.94
N GLU A 673 14.42 -46.61 -15.31
CA GLU A 673 14.55 -46.20 -13.91
C GLU A 673 14.04 -44.77 -13.69
N GLN A 674 14.42 -43.84 -14.56
CA GLN A 674 13.92 -42.47 -14.54
C GLN A 674 12.40 -42.40 -14.74
N ALA A 675 11.84 -43.17 -15.67
CA ALA A 675 10.39 -43.22 -15.89
C ALA A 675 9.65 -43.78 -14.66
N ALA A 676 10.20 -44.78 -13.98
CA ALA A 676 9.64 -45.31 -12.73
C ALA A 676 9.68 -44.29 -11.59
N ALA A 677 10.79 -43.55 -11.45
CA ALA A 677 10.90 -42.47 -10.47
C ALA A 677 9.88 -41.35 -10.74
N LYS A 678 9.75 -40.90 -12.00
CA LYS A 678 8.77 -39.88 -12.40
C LYS A 678 7.33 -40.32 -12.22
N ARG A 679 7.01 -41.60 -12.47
CA ARG A 679 5.68 -42.18 -12.16
C ARG A 679 5.35 -42.06 -10.68
N MET A 680 6.34 -42.27 -9.81
CA MET A 680 6.15 -42.19 -8.36
C MET A 680 6.00 -40.75 -7.86
N GLU A 681 6.70 -39.80 -8.48
CA GLU A 681 6.48 -38.36 -8.23
C GLU A 681 5.05 -37.95 -8.60
N ALA A 682 4.57 -38.34 -9.78
CA ALA A 682 3.19 -38.07 -10.23
C ALA A 682 2.15 -38.67 -9.27
N ARG A 683 2.35 -39.92 -8.83
CA ARG A 683 1.46 -40.58 -7.87
C ARG A 683 1.42 -39.88 -6.50
N LYS A 684 2.58 -39.43 -6.00
CA LYS A 684 2.67 -38.66 -4.75
C LYS A 684 1.99 -37.29 -4.88
N ALA A 685 2.14 -36.61 -6.02
CA ALA A 685 1.46 -35.34 -6.29
C ALA A 685 -0.06 -35.52 -6.27
N ARG A 686 -0.57 -36.59 -6.88
CA ARG A 686 -2.00 -36.92 -6.89
C ARG A 686 -2.57 -37.20 -5.50
N GLN A 687 -1.89 -38.03 -4.71
CA GLN A 687 -2.30 -38.32 -3.33
C GLN A 687 -2.33 -37.06 -2.45
N ARG A 688 -1.40 -36.12 -2.66
CA ARG A 688 -1.41 -34.84 -1.94
C ARG A 688 -2.63 -34.00 -2.29
N LEU A 689 -2.98 -33.91 -3.57
CA LEU A 689 -4.16 -33.18 -4.04
C LEU A 689 -5.46 -33.76 -3.47
N GLU A 690 -5.61 -35.09 -3.48
CA GLU A 690 -6.75 -35.79 -2.87
C GLU A 690 -6.87 -35.54 -1.36
N ARG A 691 -5.73 -35.54 -0.64
CA ARG A 691 -5.71 -35.25 0.80
C ARG A 691 -6.10 -33.80 1.11
N CYS A 692 -5.66 -32.86 0.28
CA CYS A 692 -6.04 -31.45 0.37
C CYS A 692 -7.55 -31.27 0.14
N LEU A 693 -8.10 -31.94 -0.86
CA LEU A 693 -9.54 -31.92 -1.16
C LEU A 693 -10.37 -32.52 -0.02
N LEU A 694 -9.92 -33.64 0.56
CA LEU A 694 -10.57 -34.27 1.71
C LEU A 694 -10.57 -33.35 2.95
N SER A 695 -9.42 -32.74 3.26
CA SER A 695 -9.28 -31.79 4.38
C SER A 695 -10.25 -30.60 4.25
N LEU A 696 -10.32 -30.02 3.04
CA LEU A 696 -11.22 -28.90 2.76
C LEU A 696 -12.69 -29.31 2.85
N ARG A 697 -13.03 -30.53 2.41
CA ARG A 697 -14.39 -31.08 2.50
C ARG A 697 -14.82 -31.26 3.96
N VAL A 698 -13.96 -31.79 4.82
CA VAL A 698 -14.23 -31.92 6.27
C VAL A 698 -14.45 -30.55 6.91
N ALA A 699 -13.60 -29.56 6.61
CA ALA A 699 -13.75 -28.21 7.13
C ALA A 699 -15.06 -27.53 6.66
N TRP A 700 -15.42 -27.73 5.39
CA TRP A 700 -16.68 -27.25 4.83
C TRP A 700 -17.89 -27.86 5.54
N GLN A 701 -17.86 -29.15 5.86
CA GLN A 701 -18.94 -29.83 6.59
C GLN A 701 -19.11 -29.30 8.01
N LEU A 702 -18.01 -29.09 8.74
CA LEU A 702 -18.05 -28.55 10.10
C LEU A 702 -18.74 -27.18 10.15
N VAL A 703 -18.57 -26.35 9.11
CA VAL A 703 -19.13 -24.99 9.04
C VAL A 703 -20.54 -24.95 8.41
N THR A 704 -20.89 -25.90 7.53
CA THR A 704 -22.19 -25.88 6.82
C THR A 704 -23.21 -26.88 7.36
N GLY A 705 -22.79 -27.90 8.11
CA GLY A 705 -23.65 -28.99 8.60
C GLY A 705 -24.17 -29.92 7.49
N ALA A 706 -23.67 -29.80 6.25
CA ALA A 706 -24.10 -30.63 5.13
C ALA A 706 -23.49 -32.04 5.22
N ALA A 707 -24.33 -33.07 5.09
CA ALA A 707 -23.90 -34.46 4.97
C ALA A 707 -23.20 -34.68 3.61
N VAL A 708 -22.05 -35.37 3.62
CA VAL A 708 -21.36 -35.79 2.40
C VAL A 708 -22.08 -37.02 1.85
N THR A 709 -22.55 -36.94 0.62
CA THR A 709 -22.64 -38.14 -0.24
C THR A 709 -21.22 -38.59 -0.51
N GLU A 710 -20.77 -39.63 0.19
CA GLU A 710 -19.53 -40.32 -0.13
C GLU A 710 -19.59 -40.80 -1.58
N PRO A 711 -18.62 -40.48 -2.44
CA PRO A 711 -18.26 -41.43 -3.48
C PRO A 711 -17.58 -42.60 -2.75
N GLU A 712 -18.10 -43.82 -2.94
CA GLU A 712 -17.55 -45.05 -2.39
C GLU A 712 -16.03 -45.16 -2.69
N LEU A 713 -15.21 -44.70 -1.75
CA LEU A 713 -13.78 -45.01 -1.70
C LEU A 713 -13.69 -46.37 -1.02
N GLY A 714 -13.61 -47.42 -1.84
CA GLY A 714 -13.39 -48.79 -1.41
C GLY A 714 -12.23 -48.88 -0.42
N THR A 715 -12.48 -49.62 0.65
CA THR A 715 -11.59 -49.91 1.77
C THR A 715 -10.19 -50.37 1.32
N GLU A 716 -9.18 -49.86 2.02
CA GLU A 716 -7.73 -50.00 1.85
C GLU A 716 -7.12 -51.42 1.87
N ASN A 717 -7.81 -52.52 1.52
CA ASN A 717 -7.18 -53.86 1.72
C ASN A 717 -7.42 -54.99 0.71
N GLU A 718 -8.04 -54.80 -0.47
CA GLU A 718 -8.20 -55.90 -1.44
C GLU A 718 -7.95 -55.54 -2.92
N VAL A 719 -7.04 -54.60 -3.21
CA VAL A 719 -6.54 -54.40 -4.59
C VAL A 719 -5.04 -54.67 -4.69
N THR A 720 -4.67 -55.87 -4.25
CA THR A 720 -3.51 -56.58 -4.81
C THR A 720 -4.03 -57.56 -5.87
N GLU A 721 -3.58 -57.37 -7.12
CA GLU A 721 -3.52 -58.34 -8.22
C GLU A 721 -4.65 -58.50 -9.26
N ALA A 722 -5.81 -57.84 -9.21
CA ALA A 722 -6.88 -58.13 -10.20
C ALA A 722 -7.12 -57.10 -11.35
N ALA A 723 -6.39 -55.99 -11.44
CA ALA A 723 -6.65 -54.95 -12.47
C ALA A 723 -5.43 -54.67 -13.38
N ALA A 724 -4.81 -55.72 -13.91
CA ALA A 724 -3.89 -55.65 -15.04
C ALA A 724 -4.61 -55.83 -16.39
N GLY A 725 -5.88 -55.41 -16.48
CA GLY A 725 -6.67 -55.41 -17.71
C GLY A 725 -6.80 -53.99 -18.24
N GLU A 726 -6.35 -53.81 -19.47
CA GLU A 726 -6.44 -52.61 -20.31
C GLU A 726 -7.77 -51.84 -20.12
N ALA A 727 -7.69 -50.70 -19.44
CA ALA A 727 -8.70 -49.65 -19.50
C ALA A 727 -7.96 -48.32 -19.69
N SER A 728 -7.96 -47.86 -20.94
CA SER A 728 -7.73 -46.46 -21.31
C SER A 728 -8.62 -45.55 -20.46
N GLY A 729 -8.00 -44.72 -19.61
CA GLY A 729 -8.69 -43.75 -18.76
C GLY A 729 -7.82 -42.51 -18.58
N ASP A 730 -7.70 -41.72 -19.65
CA ASP A 730 -6.96 -40.45 -19.69
C ASP A 730 -7.71 -39.28 -18.99
N ASP A 731 -8.93 -39.51 -18.47
CA ASP A 731 -9.85 -38.43 -18.05
C ASP A 731 -10.00 -38.23 -16.52
N ALA A 732 -9.28 -38.97 -15.68
CA ALA A 732 -9.42 -38.88 -14.22
C ALA A 732 -8.79 -37.65 -13.50
N PRO A 733 -7.78 -36.92 -14.04
CA PRO A 733 -7.18 -35.77 -13.34
C PRO A 733 -8.09 -34.53 -13.25
N ASP A 734 -8.97 -34.32 -14.23
CA ASP A 734 -9.76 -33.08 -14.34
C ASP A 734 -10.81 -32.95 -13.23
N PHE A 735 -11.45 -34.05 -12.83
CA PHE A 735 -12.54 -34.00 -11.85
C PHE A 735 -12.09 -33.55 -10.45
N ALA A 736 -10.96 -34.06 -9.94
CA ALA A 736 -10.45 -33.67 -8.63
C ALA A 736 -9.91 -32.24 -8.60
N ALA A 737 -9.34 -31.77 -9.72
CA ALA A 737 -8.88 -30.40 -9.88
C ALA A 737 -10.05 -29.41 -9.94
N GLU A 738 -11.08 -29.69 -10.74
CA GLU A 738 -12.30 -28.88 -10.83
C GLU A 738 -13.06 -28.85 -9.51
N GLU A 739 -13.19 -30.00 -8.84
CA GLU A 739 -13.85 -30.09 -7.55
C GLU A 739 -13.08 -29.30 -6.47
N LEU A 740 -11.74 -29.36 -6.48
CA LEU A 740 -10.92 -28.56 -5.56
C LEU A 740 -11.12 -27.06 -5.78
N ILE A 741 -11.13 -26.60 -7.03
CA ILE A 741 -11.34 -25.18 -7.37
C ILE A 741 -12.73 -24.72 -6.90
N ARG A 742 -13.77 -25.51 -7.21
CA ARG A 742 -15.15 -25.20 -6.81
C ARG A 742 -15.29 -25.12 -5.30
N LEU A 743 -14.88 -26.17 -4.59
CA LEU A 743 -14.98 -26.25 -3.14
C LEU A 743 -14.14 -25.17 -2.45
N HIS A 744 -12.97 -24.81 -3.01
CA HIS A 744 -12.14 -23.73 -2.50
C HIS A 744 -12.82 -22.36 -2.65
N ALA A 745 -13.44 -22.08 -3.79
CA ALA A 745 -14.17 -20.84 -4.01
C ALA A 745 -15.37 -20.71 -3.05
N GLU A 746 -16.15 -21.78 -2.91
CA GLU A 746 -17.28 -21.85 -1.98
C GLU A 746 -16.81 -21.67 -0.52
N ALA A 747 -15.78 -22.41 -0.10
CA ALA A 747 -15.14 -22.31 1.22
C ALA A 747 -14.67 -20.89 1.53
N THR A 748 -14.04 -20.23 0.56
CA THR A 748 -13.55 -18.85 0.69
C THR A 748 -14.69 -17.87 0.91
N LEU A 749 -15.76 -17.96 0.11
CA LEU A 749 -16.95 -17.12 0.26
C LEU A 749 -17.62 -17.32 1.63
N ARG A 750 -17.73 -18.56 2.09
CA ARG A 750 -18.35 -18.88 3.38
C ARG A 750 -17.52 -18.41 4.55
N ARG A 751 -16.19 -18.57 4.49
CA ARG A 751 -15.24 -18.00 5.47
C ARG A 751 -15.40 -16.49 5.56
N ASP A 752 -15.38 -15.79 4.43
CA ASP A 752 -15.45 -14.31 4.40
C ASP A 752 -16.78 -13.81 4.95
N HIS A 753 -17.87 -14.51 4.65
CA HIS A 753 -19.18 -14.22 5.22
C HIS A 753 -19.19 -14.42 6.74
N GLY A 754 -18.64 -15.54 7.24
CA GLY A 754 -18.54 -15.83 8.67
C GLY A 754 -17.70 -14.79 9.42
N LEU A 755 -16.54 -14.42 8.87
CA LEU A 755 -15.67 -13.38 9.46
C LEU A 755 -16.39 -12.02 9.54
N ARG A 756 -17.06 -11.58 8.46
CA ARG A 756 -17.82 -10.32 8.48
C ARG A 756 -18.96 -10.33 9.50
N GLN A 757 -19.62 -11.47 9.72
CA GLN A 757 -20.66 -11.60 10.73
C GLN A 757 -20.10 -11.48 12.15
N VAL A 758 -18.93 -12.08 12.42
CA VAL A 758 -18.23 -11.94 13.71
C VAL A 758 -17.78 -10.50 13.93
N GLU A 759 -17.13 -9.88 12.93
CA GLU A 759 -16.65 -8.49 13.00
C GLU A 759 -17.79 -7.48 13.24
N GLU A 760 -18.90 -7.59 12.49
CA GLU A 760 -20.04 -6.68 12.67
C GLU A 760 -20.67 -6.84 14.05
N ARG A 761 -20.75 -8.08 14.56
CA ARG A 761 -21.27 -8.34 15.91
C ARG A 761 -20.35 -7.78 16.99
N GLU A 762 -19.05 -8.00 16.89
CA GLU A 762 -18.07 -7.45 17.84
C GLU A 762 -18.04 -5.92 17.81
N ARG A 763 -18.15 -5.31 16.62
CA ARG A 763 -18.23 -3.86 16.45
C ARG A 763 -19.46 -3.29 17.16
N LEU A 764 -20.63 -3.90 16.97
CA LEU A 764 -21.87 -3.47 17.61
C LEU A 764 -21.84 -3.68 19.14
N ILE A 765 -21.23 -4.78 19.61
CA ILE A 765 -21.02 -5.02 21.05
C ILE A 765 -20.10 -3.96 21.65
N THR A 766 -18.98 -3.66 20.98
CA THR A 766 -18.04 -2.62 21.43
C THR A 766 -18.70 -1.25 21.48
N GLN A 767 -19.48 -0.89 20.45
CA GLN A 767 -20.25 0.35 20.43
C GLN A 767 -21.31 0.40 21.54
N ARG A 768 -22.02 -0.71 21.79
CA ARG A 768 -22.97 -0.83 22.89
C ARG A 768 -22.26 -0.59 24.23
N ASP A 769 -21.13 -1.23 24.47
CA ASP A 769 -20.40 -1.15 25.74
C ASP A 769 -19.80 0.24 25.97
N GLN A 770 -19.32 0.89 24.91
CA GLN A 770 -18.87 2.28 24.97
C GLN A 770 -20.03 3.22 25.35
N ILE A 771 -21.18 3.11 24.67
CA ILE A 771 -22.36 3.93 24.98
C ILE A 771 -22.91 3.61 26.37
N ALA A 772 -22.81 2.36 26.85
CA ALA A 772 -23.19 1.98 28.21
C ALA A 772 -22.30 2.67 29.25
N ALA A 773 -20.98 2.71 29.03
CA ALA A 773 -20.05 3.43 29.91
C ALA A 773 -20.26 4.95 29.88
N GLU A 774 -20.55 5.53 28.70
CA GLU A 774 -20.91 6.94 28.56
C GLU A 774 -22.23 7.27 29.27
N LEU A 775 -23.22 6.39 29.18
CA LEU A 775 -24.50 6.52 29.87
C LEU A 775 -24.31 6.48 31.40
N GLU A 776 -23.46 5.60 31.92
CA GLU A 776 -23.18 5.53 33.36
C GLU A 776 -22.53 6.84 33.86
N ARG A 777 -21.61 7.41 33.09
CA ARG A 777 -20.99 8.72 33.39
C ARG A 777 -22.01 9.84 33.32
N ALA A 778 -22.85 9.89 32.28
CA ALA A 778 -23.90 10.89 32.13
C ALA A 778 -24.95 10.79 33.25
N THR A 779 -25.35 9.58 33.64
CA THR A 779 -26.27 9.33 34.77
C THR A 779 -25.67 9.81 36.09
N THR A 780 -24.36 9.59 36.29
CA THR A 780 -23.66 10.04 37.48
C THR A 780 -23.53 11.58 37.52
N ASP A 781 -23.25 12.21 36.37
CA ASP A 781 -23.22 13.67 36.26
C ASP A 781 -24.61 14.26 36.50
N LEU A 782 -25.67 13.71 35.89
CA LEU A 782 -27.06 14.14 36.15
C LEU A 782 -27.41 14.08 37.64
N ARG A 783 -27.16 12.94 38.30
CA ARG A 783 -27.40 12.79 39.76
C ARG A 783 -26.60 13.81 40.57
N ARG A 784 -25.37 14.12 40.15
CA ARG A 784 -24.55 15.15 40.77
C ARG A 784 -25.18 16.53 40.59
N ARG A 785 -25.59 16.91 39.37
CA ARG A 785 -26.23 18.20 39.07
C ARG A 785 -27.56 18.38 39.79
N GLU A 786 -28.38 17.32 39.87
CA GLU A 786 -29.63 17.34 40.63
C GLU A 786 -29.39 17.53 42.14
N ARG A 787 -28.36 16.89 42.70
CA ARG A 787 -27.95 17.12 44.09
C ARG A 787 -27.40 18.53 44.32
N GLU A 788 -26.61 19.07 43.39
CA GLU A 788 -26.12 20.45 43.43
C GLU A 788 -27.30 21.44 43.42
N ARG A 789 -28.30 21.22 42.55
CA ARG A 789 -29.55 21.99 42.50
C ARG A 789 -30.38 21.88 43.78
N ALA A 790 -30.57 20.68 44.32
CA ALA A 790 -31.33 20.49 45.57
C ALA A 790 -30.65 21.16 46.77
N ARG A 791 -29.31 21.08 46.85
CA ARG A 791 -28.50 21.78 47.86
C ARG A 791 -28.55 23.29 47.71
N TRP A 792 -28.52 23.79 46.47
CA TRP A 792 -28.73 25.21 46.18
C TRP A 792 -30.11 25.67 46.67
N GLN A 793 -31.16 24.92 46.36
CA GLN A 793 -32.54 25.29 46.69
C GLN A 793 -32.81 25.29 48.20
N THR A 794 -32.21 24.33 48.92
CA THR A 794 -32.25 24.30 50.40
C THR A 794 -31.55 25.53 50.98
N ARG A 795 -30.33 25.84 50.53
CA ARG A 795 -29.55 27.02 50.96
C ARG A 795 -30.26 28.34 50.66
N TRP A 796 -30.87 28.46 49.48
CA TRP A 796 -31.67 29.63 49.08
C TRP A 796 -32.85 29.84 50.03
N SER A 797 -33.60 28.76 50.31
CA SER A 797 -34.77 28.82 51.20
C SER A 797 -34.42 29.13 52.65
N ASP A 798 -33.26 28.67 53.15
CA ASP A 798 -32.80 28.97 54.50
C ASP A 798 -32.37 30.43 54.66
N LEU A 799 -31.73 31.01 53.64
CA LEU A 799 -31.20 32.39 53.70
C LEU A 799 -32.25 33.47 53.43
N THR A 800 -33.33 33.15 52.72
CA THR A 800 -34.34 34.14 52.29
C THR A 800 -35.62 34.14 53.13
N ARG A 801 -35.72 33.25 54.14
CA ARG A 801 -36.91 33.01 54.98
C ARG A 801 -37.44 34.22 55.79
N GLY A 802 -36.70 35.33 55.84
CA GLY A 802 -37.08 36.54 56.60
C GLY A 802 -37.10 37.87 55.83
N LEU A 803 -36.81 37.89 54.53
CA LEU A 803 -36.56 39.14 53.77
C LEU A 803 -37.77 39.67 52.97
N ALA A 804 -38.81 38.85 52.73
CA ALA A 804 -39.86 39.22 51.76
C ALA A 804 -41.29 38.70 52.06
N GLY A 805 -41.58 38.20 53.28
CA GLY A 805 -42.93 37.79 53.68
C GLY A 805 -43.58 36.63 52.89
N GLN A 806 -42.88 36.02 51.93
CA GLN A 806 -43.31 34.84 51.17
C GLN A 806 -42.35 33.67 51.41
N ASP A 807 -42.88 32.44 51.42
CA ASP A 807 -42.06 31.23 51.42
C ASP A 807 -41.33 31.10 50.06
N SER A 808 -40.03 31.43 50.07
CA SER A 808 -39.09 31.37 48.93
C SER A 808 -39.29 32.46 47.83
N PRO A 809 -38.89 33.73 48.09
CA PRO A 809 -38.97 34.82 47.12
C PRO A 809 -38.11 34.58 45.87
N ARG A 810 -38.51 35.17 44.72
CA ARG A 810 -37.78 35.08 43.45
C ARG A 810 -36.45 35.86 43.52
N PRO A 811 -35.34 35.32 42.97
CA PRO A 811 -34.01 35.95 43.01
C PRO A 811 -33.96 37.41 42.57
N GLU A 812 -34.74 37.82 41.57
CA GLU A 812 -34.71 39.19 41.04
C GLU A 812 -35.24 40.24 42.03
N THR A 813 -36.15 39.84 42.93
CA THR A 813 -36.80 40.76 43.89
C THR A 813 -35.88 41.06 45.08
N VAL A 814 -35.10 40.07 45.51
CA VAL A 814 -34.12 40.19 46.60
C VAL A 814 -32.89 41.01 46.15
N HIS A 815 -32.46 40.84 44.90
CA HIS A 815 -31.34 41.60 44.30
C HIS A 815 -31.61 43.12 44.20
N GLY A 816 -32.86 43.53 43.98
CA GLY A 816 -33.25 44.94 43.90
C GLY A 816 -33.11 45.68 45.24
N LEU A 817 -33.47 45.01 46.35
CA LEU A 817 -33.35 45.52 47.71
C LEU A 817 -31.89 45.53 48.20
N ILE A 818 -31.11 44.48 47.90
CA ILE A 818 -29.68 44.41 48.27
C ILE A 818 -28.88 45.52 47.59
N ARG A 819 -29.10 45.78 46.30
CA ARG A 819 -28.35 46.80 45.55
C ARG A 819 -28.52 48.21 46.10
N GLN A 820 -29.71 48.57 46.55
CA GLN A 820 -29.98 49.91 47.11
C GLN A 820 -29.32 50.09 48.48
N VAL A 821 -29.16 49.02 49.26
CA VAL A 821 -28.52 49.11 50.58
C VAL A 821 -27.01 48.94 50.50
N ASP A 822 -26.49 48.12 49.58
CA ASP A 822 -25.05 48.04 49.29
C ASP A 822 -24.49 49.39 48.83
N GLN A 823 -25.26 50.15 48.06
CA GLN A 823 -24.84 51.49 47.63
C GLN A 823 -24.74 52.48 48.81
N TRP A 824 -25.54 52.31 49.85
CA TRP A 824 -25.46 53.10 51.08
C TRP A 824 -24.35 52.63 52.00
N GLN A 825 -24.17 51.31 52.17
CA GLN A 825 -23.08 50.75 52.96
C GLN A 825 -21.70 51.01 52.35
N ARG A 826 -21.53 50.89 51.02
CA ARG A 826 -20.27 51.23 50.34
C ARG A 826 -19.81 52.66 50.65
N LEU A 827 -20.73 53.63 50.74
CA LEU A 827 -20.37 55.01 51.10
C LEU A 827 -19.96 55.14 52.58
N ILE A 828 -20.51 54.30 53.47
CA ILE A 828 -20.13 54.21 54.89
C ILE A 828 -18.79 53.50 55.06
N ASP A 829 -18.56 52.41 54.34
CA ASP A 829 -17.30 51.66 54.34
C ASP A 829 -16.17 52.47 53.71
N GLU A 830 -16.46 53.28 52.68
CA GLU A 830 -15.49 54.18 52.08
C GLU A 830 -15.05 55.28 53.08
N ARG A 831 -15.97 55.81 53.90
CA ARG A 831 -15.65 56.72 55.02
C ARG A 831 -14.82 56.04 56.11
N GLU A 832 -15.21 54.83 56.52
CA GLU A 832 -14.50 54.10 57.57
C GLU A 832 -13.16 53.54 57.11
N SER A 833 -13.04 53.16 55.84
CA SER A 833 -11.79 52.76 55.19
C SER A 833 -10.82 53.93 55.14
N LEU A 834 -11.26 55.12 54.70
CA LEU A 834 -10.43 56.33 54.74
C LEU A 834 -9.98 56.67 56.17
N ARG A 835 -10.88 56.60 57.17
CA ARG A 835 -10.51 56.81 58.59
C ARG A 835 -9.57 55.73 59.14
N ARG A 836 -9.80 54.46 58.84
CA ARG A 836 -8.93 53.33 59.25
C ARG A 836 -7.57 53.39 58.57
N ARG A 837 -7.49 53.80 57.30
CA ARG A 837 -6.23 53.97 56.56
C ARG A 837 -5.38 55.09 57.13
N ILE A 838 -5.99 56.21 57.51
CA ILE A 838 -5.30 57.29 58.22
C ILE A 838 -4.73 56.80 59.57
N GLU A 839 -5.52 56.02 60.33
CA GLU A 839 -5.08 55.48 61.63
C GLU A 839 -4.02 54.37 61.51
N GLN A 840 -4.16 53.45 60.53
CA GLN A 840 -3.18 52.41 60.25
C GLN A 840 -1.85 52.97 59.75
N SER A 841 -1.87 53.94 58.83
CA SER A 841 -0.65 54.58 58.36
C SER A 841 0.06 55.36 59.48
N ARG A 842 -0.68 55.97 60.42
CA ARG A 842 -0.10 56.56 61.64
C ARG A 842 0.54 55.50 62.54
N GLY A 843 -0.14 54.37 62.76
CA GLY A 843 0.41 53.23 63.51
C GLY A 843 1.66 52.61 62.87
N HIS A 844 1.73 52.56 61.54
CA HIS A 844 2.92 52.09 60.80
C HIS A 844 4.12 53.02 60.97
N CYS A 845 3.90 54.34 60.93
CA CYS A 845 4.93 55.33 61.19
C CYS A 845 5.49 55.22 62.62
N ASP A 846 4.61 55.06 63.62
CA ASP A 846 5.02 54.90 65.02
C ASP A 846 5.76 53.59 65.29
N ALA A 847 5.32 52.48 64.68
CA ALA A 847 5.99 51.18 64.79
C ALA A 847 7.39 51.17 64.15
N TYR A 848 7.56 51.85 63.01
CA TYR A 848 8.87 52.02 62.36
C TYR A 848 9.86 52.79 63.27
N LEU A 849 9.42 53.91 63.84
CA LEU A 849 10.23 54.70 64.80
C LEU A 849 10.51 53.95 66.11
N GLY A 850 9.66 52.99 66.50
CA GLY A 850 9.91 52.07 67.62
C GLY A 850 11.07 51.09 67.34
N ARG A 851 11.08 50.46 66.16
CA ARG A 851 12.13 49.49 65.76
C ARG A 851 13.50 50.15 65.60
N VAL A 852 13.56 51.38 65.09
CA VAL A 852 14.81 52.15 64.98
C VAL A 852 15.41 52.44 66.36
N ARG A 853 14.58 52.74 67.37
CA ARG A 853 15.03 52.97 68.76
C ARG A 853 15.52 51.69 69.43
N GLU A 854 14.83 50.57 69.22
CA GLU A 854 15.23 49.27 69.78
C GLU A 854 16.60 48.81 69.24
N LEU A 855 16.82 48.95 67.93
CA LEU A 855 18.10 48.60 67.32
C LEU A 855 19.24 49.51 67.82
N ALA A 856 18.98 50.82 68.02
CA ALA A 856 19.97 51.74 68.59
C ALA A 856 20.53 51.25 69.94
N THR A 857 19.67 50.67 70.78
CA THR A 857 20.07 50.14 72.09
C THR A 857 20.86 48.83 72.00
N ARG A 858 20.60 47.98 70.99
CA ARG A 858 21.26 46.67 70.84
C ARG A 858 22.69 46.76 70.30
N VAL A 859 22.99 47.73 69.45
CA VAL A 859 24.33 47.87 68.86
C VAL A 859 25.25 48.77 69.70
N ASN A 860 24.74 49.26 70.85
CA ASN A 860 25.42 50.13 71.82
C ASN A 860 26.16 51.31 71.19
N ASP A 861 25.50 51.93 70.20
CA ASP A 861 26.02 53.12 69.52
C ASP A 861 25.72 54.36 70.37
N ALA A 862 26.70 54.77 71.16
CA ALA A 862 26.63 55.93 72.07
C ALA A 862 26.50 57.29 71.33
N SER A 863 26.35 57.29 70.01
CA SER A 863 26.19 58.47 69.15
C SER A 863 24.71 58.80 68.83
N SER A 864 23.75 58.10 69.44
CA SER A 864 22.32 58.35 69.28
C SER A 864 21.82 59.45 70.24
N PRO A 865 21.22 60.57 69.75
CA PRO A 865 20.75 61.67 70.59
C PRO A 865 19.37 61.32 71.19
N THR A 866 19.32 60.46 72.20
CA THR A 866 18.11 60.27 73.02
C THR A 866 18.18 61.19 74.23
N GLY A 867 17.82 62.48 74.05
CA GLY A 867 17.75 63.45 75.13
C GLY A 867 17.57 64.91 74.69
N GLY A 868 16.44 65.26 74.07
CA GLY A 868 16.02 66.65 73.81
C GLY A 868 14.53 66.72 73.41
N PRO A 869 13.80 67.83 73.70
CA PRO A 869 12.34 67.92 73.48
C PRO A 869 11.97 67.87 71.99
N PRO A 870 10.72 67.50 71.65
CA PRO A 870 10.29 67.27 70.27
C PRO A 870 10.23 68.58 69.51
N SER A 871 11.29 68.91 68.77
CA SER A 871 11.21 69.85 67.64
C SER A 871 10.59 69.12 66.44
N SER A 872 9.68 69.79 65.75
CA SER A 872 8.88 69.30 64.63
C SER A 872 9.73 68.73 63.47
N GLU A 873 9.96 67.42 63.47
CA GLU A 873 10.07 66.47 62.33
C GLU A 873 10.85 65.21 62.78
N PRO A 874 10.19 64.20 63.40
CA PRO A 874 10.83 62.95 63.84
C PRO A 874 11.37 62.07 62.71
N SER A 875 10.92 62.28 61.47
CA SER A 875 11.15 61.41 60.31
C SER A 875 12.54 61.54 59.69
N ARG A 876 13.09 62.76 59.61
CA ARG A 876 14.42 63.01 58.99
C ARG A 876 15.61 62.47 59.78
N ALA A 877 15.53 62.47 61.12
CA ALA A 877 16.61 62.00 61.97
C ALA A 877 16.75 60.46 61.95
N ALA A 878 15.63 59.73 61.91
CA ALA A 878 15.63 58.26 61.81
C ALA A 878 16.19 57.76 60.47
N ALA A 879 15.94 58.49 59.38
CA ALA A 879 16.42 58.16 58.04
C ALA A 879 17.95 58.19 57.92
N VAL A 880 18.61 59.17 58.55
CA VAL A 880 20.08 59.32 58.50
C VAL A 880 20.77 58.20 59.30
N GLN A 881 20.24 57.84 60.47
CA GLN A 881 20.82 56.83 61.35
C GLN A 881 20.78 55.42 60.73
N VAL A 882 19.64 55.02 60.16
CA VAL A 882 19.45 53.69 59.53
C VAL A 882 20.37 53.50 58.32
N ARG A 883 20.59 54.56 57.53
CA ARG A 883 21.52 54.53 56.39
C ARG A 883 22.96 54.26 56.81
N ALA A 884 23.43 54.89 57.89
CA ALA A 884 24.79 54.71 58.41
C ALA A 884 25.04 53.28 58.96
N TRP A 885 24.06 52.66 59.61
CA TRP A 885 24.17 51.27 60.08
C TRP A 885 24.21 50.27 58.92
N SER A 886 23.45 50.50 57.84
CA SER A 886 23.45 49.61 56.67
C SER A 886 24.82 49.54 56.01
N GLU A 887 25.51 50.67 55.85
CA GLU A 887 26.86 50.70 55.28
C GLU A 887 27.88 49.92 56.14
N THR A 888 27.73 49.96 57.46
CA THR A 888 28.60 49.23 58.40
C THR A 888 28.35 47.72 58.34
N VAL A 889 27.08 47.30 58.25
CA VAL A 889 26.68 45.89 58.05
C VAL A 889 27.17 45.33 56.72
N ASP A 890 27.06 46.09 55.63
CA ASP A 890 27.52 45.65 54.31
C ASP A 890 29.05 45.46 54.26
N ARG A 891 29.80 46.29 54.99
CA ARG A 891 31.26 46.11 55.13
C ARG A 891 31.61 44.83 55.89
N GLN A 892 30.92 44.53 57.00
CA GLN A 892 31.20 43.35 57.84
C GLN A 892 30.78 42.04 57.17
N THR A 893 29.63 42.02 56.48
CA THR A 893 29.18 40.84 55.70
C THR A 893 30.12 40.50 54.55
N LYS A 894 30.70 41.49 53.86
CA LYS A 894 31.74 41.23 52.84
C LYS A 894 32.99 40.58 53.44
N LEU A 895 33.51 41.10 54.56
CA LEU A 895 34.67 40.52 55.24
C LEU A 895 34.41 39.07 55.71
N ARG A 896 33.18 38.77 56.16
CA ARG A 896 32.79 37.40 56.54
C ARG A 896 32.72 36.44 55.34
N GLY A 897 32.17 36.89 54.22
CA GLY A 897 32.16 36.11 52.97
C GLY A 897 33.59 35.82 52.46
N GLU A 898 34.50 36.79 52.58
CA GLU A 898 35.92 36.58 52.26
C GLU A 898 36.60 35.57 53.19
N GLN A 899 36.27 35.56 54.49
CA GLN A 899 36.79 34.57 55.44
C GLN A 899 36.31 33.15 55.12
N GLU A 900 35.02 32.97 54.79
CA GLU A 900 34.44 31.67 54.44
C GLU A 900 34.99 31.15 53.11
N ALA A 901 35.13 32.02 52.10
CA ALA A 901 35.75 31.65 50.82
C ALA A 901 37.22 31.23 50.99
N LEU A 902 37.99 31.92 51.84
CA LEU A 902 39.37 31.52 52.14
C LEU A 902 39.43 30.19 52.92
N ALA A 903 38.49 29.92 53.82
CA ALA A 903 38.44 28.66 54.56
C ALA A 903 38.13 27.46 53.63
N GLU A 904 37.23 27.63 52.66
CA GLU A 904 36.95 26.62 51.65
C GLU A 904 38.15 26.36 50.73
N GLN A 905 38.87 27.42 50.34
CA GLN A 905 40.13 27.29 49.58
C GLN A 905 41.22 26.55 50.36
N ILE A 906 41.36 26.81 51.67
CA ILE A 906 42.30 26.12 52.57
C ILE A 906 41.97 24.62 52.62
N ALA A 907 40.71 24.26 52.90
CA ALA A 907 40.30 22.85 52.96
C ALA A 907 40.56 22.12 51.63
N THR A 908 40.31 22.79 50.50
CA THR A 908 40.61 22.25 49.17
C THR A 908 42.10 21.98 48.96
N VAL A 909 42.97 22.88 49.44
CA VAL A 909 44.42 22.71 49.32
C VAL A 909 44.92 21.61 50.28
N GLU A 910 44.37 21.50 51.49
CA GLU A 910 44.71 20.42 52.45
C GLU A 910 44.35 19.03 51.93
N ASP A 911 43.19 18.89 51.29
CA ASP A 911 42.78 17.63 50.63
C ASP A 911 43.72 17.27 49.49
N ARG A 912 44.08 18.24 48.64
CA ARG A 912 45.05 18.04 47.55
C ARG A 912 46.43 17.64 48.06
N ILE A 913 46.86 18.17 49.21
CA ILE A 913 48.12 17.77 49.84
C ILE A 913 48.06 16.32 50.33
N ARG A 914 46.95 15.89 50.96
CA ARG A 914 46.79 14.50 51.41
C ARG A 914 46.76 13.53 50.23
N GLU A 915 46.05 13.87 49.17
CA GLU A 915 45.98 13.07 47.94
C GLU A 915 47.37 12.93 47.31
N THR A 916 48.07 14.05 47.09
CA THR A 916 49.40 14.04 46.47
C THR A 916 50.45 13.32 47.34
N GLN A 917 50.31 13.31 48.68
CA GLN A 917 51.16 12.52 49.58
C GLN A 917 50.95 11.02 49.42
N SER A 918 49.69 10.57 49.35
CA SER A 918 49.36 9.17 49.10
C SER A 918 49.90 8.70 47.74
N ASP A 919 49.85 9.56 46.72
CA ASP A 919 50.41 9.29 45.40
C ASP A 919 51.93 9.13 45.44
N GLU A 920 52.65 10.00 46.16
CA GLU A 920 54.11 9.92 46.32
C GLU A 920 54.55 8.60 46.98
N GLU A 921 53.88 8.18 48.06
CA GLU A 921 54.17 6.91 48.75
C GLU A 921 53.92 5.69 47.84
N THR A 922 52.82 5.73 47.08
CA THR A 922 52.45 4.67 46.13
C THR A 922 53.46 4.56 44.97
N LEU A 923 53.91 5.70 44.44
CA LEU A 923 54.92 5.77 43.39
C LEU A 923 56.28 5.26 43.90
N ARG A 924 56.67 5.61 45.13
CA ARG A 924 57.90 5.12 45.76
C ARG A 924 57.90 3.60 45.95
N ALA A 925 56.79 3.02 46.41
CA ALA A 925 56.63 1.57 46.53
C ALA A 925 56.67 0.88 45.16
N SER A 926 56.13 1.52 44.12
CA SER A 926 56.12 1.00 42.74
C SER A 926 57.51 0.98 42.12
N LEU A 927 58.32 2.03 42.30
CA LEU A 927 59.73 2.06 41.88
C LEU A 927 60.57 1.00 42.62
N GLY A 928 60.25 0.69 43.88
CA GLY A 928 60.87 -0.39 44.64
C GLY A 928 60.57 -1.80 44.09
N ARG A 929 59.40 -2.01 43.47
CA ARG A 929 59.07 -3.28 42.77
C ARG A 929 59.87 -3.47 41.50
N LEU A 930 60.07 -2.41 40.71
CA LEU A 930 60.89 -2.47 39.49
C LEU A 930 62.34 -2.88 39.76
N CYS A 931 62.89 -2.48 40.92
CA CYS A 931 64.22 -2.93 41.34
C CYS A 931 64.31 -4.46 41.53
N LYS A 932 63.26 -5.07 42.11
CA LYS A 932 63.19 -6.53 42.28
C LYS A 932 63.04 -7.26 40.95
N GLU A 933 62.22 -6.75 40.03
CA GLU A 933 62.03 -7.33 38.69
C GLU A 933 63.30 -7.30 37.84
N ALA A 934 64.11 -6.23 37.97
CA ALA A 934 65.40 -6.12 37.31
C ALA A 934 66.55 -6.85 38.03
N GLY A 935 66.29 -7.47 39.18
CA GLY A 935 67.30 -8.18 39.97
C GLY A 935 68.39 -7.28 40.56
N CYS A 936 68.10 -6.00 40.80
CA CYS A 936 69.06 -5.02 41.33
C CYS A 936 68.63 -4.46 42.70
N GLU A 937 69.60 -4.13 43.55
CA GLU A 937 69.34 -3.64 44.91
C GLU A 937 69.21 -2.11 45.00
N ARG A 938 69.67 -1.37 43.99
CA ARG A 938 69.68 0.10 43.95
C ARG A 938 69.03 0.63 42.67
N MET A 939 68.21 1.66 42.80
CA MET A 939 67.51 2.32 41.67
C MET A 939 68.47 2.82 40.57
N GLU A 940 69.71 3.15 40.95
CA GLU A 940 70.76 3.63 40.04
C GLU A 940 71.26 2.59 39.03
N GLN A 941 71.03 1.29 39.28
CA GLN A 941 71.50 0.17 38.44
C GLN A 941 70.49 -0.21 37.33
N LEU A 942 69.24 0.25 37.46
CA LEU A 942 68.16 -0.02 36.50
C LEU A 942 68.50 0.35 35.04
N PRO A 943 69.16 1.49 34.73
CA PRO A 943 69.40 1.91 33.35
C PRO A 943 70.33 1.00 32.55
N GLU A 944 71.29 0.32 33.19
CA GLU A 944 72.26 -0.55 32.50
C GLU A 944 71.65 -1.92 32.17
N ILE A 945 70.90 -2.51 33.11
CA ILE A 945 70.16 -3.76 32.90
C ILE A 945 69.03 -3.55 31.87
N GLU A 946 68.38 -2.38 31.89
CA GLU A 946 67.40 -1.95 30.87
C GLU A 946 68.01 -2.00 29.46
N ARG A 947 69.22 -1.45 29.26
CA ARG A 947 69.87 -1.43 27.93
C ARG A 947 70.22 -2.82 27.43
N ALA A 948 70.77 -3.67 28.30
CA ALA A 948 71.17 -5.02 27.90
C ALA A 948 69.96 -5.93 27.63
N SER A 949 68.90 -5.81 28.44
CA SER A 949 67.63 -6.51 28.21
C SER A 949 66.94 -6.02 26.92
N ARG A 950 66.95 -4.71 26.65
CA ARG A 950 66.42 -4.13 25.41
C ARG A 950 67.15 -4.67 24.19
N ARG A 951 68.48 -4.68 24.16
CA ARG A 951 69.25 -5.17 23.00
C ARG A 951 68.99 -6.65 22.72
N ARG A 952 68.87 -7.47 23.78
CA ARG A 952 68.46 -8.88 23.63
C ARG A 952 67.06 -9.01 23.04
N ARG A 953 66.09 -8.22 23.52
CA ARG A 953 64.72 -8.22 22.98
C ARG A 953 64.66 -7.74 21.54
N GLU A 954 65.43 -6.70 21.18
CA GLU A 954 65.57 -6.21 19.81
C GLU A 954 66.08 -7.31 18.88
N LEU A 955 67.14 -8.03 19.26
CA LEU A 955 67.67 -9.14 18.45
C LEU A 955 66.73 -10.35 18.40
N GLU A 956 66.05 -10.71 19.51
CA GLU A 956 65.01 -11.77 19.50
C GLU A 956 63.77 -11.34 18.69
N HIS A 957 63.47 -10.05 18.63
CA HIS A 957 62.41 -9.49 17.78
C HIS A 957 62.84 -9.43 16.30
N GLU A 958 64.07 -9.02 16.01
CA GLU A 958 64.65 -9.02 14.67
C GLU A 958 64.71 -10.45 14.12
N LEU A 959 65.16 -11.42 14.90
CA LEU A 959 65.17 -12.83 14.51
C LEU A 959 63.74 -13.35 14.28
N ARG A 960 62.80 -13.04 15.18
CA ARG A 960 61.39 -13.41 14.98
C ARG A 960 60.80 -12.74 13.75
N GLY A 961 61.13 -11.48 13.48
CA GLY A 961 60.68 -10.74 12.30
C GLY A 961 61.25 -11.32 11.00
N ILE A 962 62.52 -11.70 10.99
CA ILE A 962 63.17 -12.36 9.86
C ILE A 962 62.58 -13.77 9.66
N ASP A 963 62.44 -14.57 10.72
CA ASP A 963 61.81 -15.90 10.66
C ASP A 963 60.34 -15.82 10.25
N GLN A 964 59.62 -14.81 10.71
CA GLN A 964 58.25 -14.55 10.29
C GLN A 964 58.22 -14.17 8.81
N SER A 965 59.07 -13.27 8.35
CA SER A 965 59.17 -12.90 6.93
C SER A 965 59.48 -14.12 6.06
N LEU A 966 60.41 -14.99 6.50
CA LEU A 966 60.74 -16.23 5.80
C LEU A 966 59.60 -17.26 5.86
N ARG A 967 58.84 -17.37 6.96
CA ARG A 967 57.64 -18.21 7.06
C ARG A 967 56.50 -17.69 6.17
N GLU A 968 56.35 -16.37 6.08
CA GLU A 968 55.40 -15.72 5.18
C GLU A 968 55.75 -16.02 3.72
N PHE A 969 57.04 -16.05 3.37
CA PHE A 969 57.50 -16.51 2.06
C PHE A 969 57.33 -18.02 1.84
N ALA A 970 57.47 -18.84 2.88
CA ALA A 970 57.37 -20.31 2.81
C ALA A 970 55.96 -20.85 2.57
N GLY A 971 54.91 -20.07 2.91
CA GLY A 971 53.54 -20.35 2.47
C GLY A 971 52.96 -21.72 2.85
N GLY A 972 53.46 -22.35 3.93
CA GLY A 972 52.98 -23.65 4.45
C GLY A 972 53.99 -24.80 4.37
N GLU A 973 55.11 -24.63 3.67
CA GLU A 973 56.26 -25.54 3.76
C GLU A 973 56.98 -25.37 5.11
N SER A 974 57.70 -26.41 5.56
CA SER A 974 58.53 -26.25 6.73
C SER A 974 59.63 -25.21 6.43
N LEU A 975 59.88 -24.30 7.38
CA LEU A 975 60.84 -23.20 7.22
C LEU A 975 62.21 -23.72 6.78
N ASP A 976 62.63 -24.87 7.31
CA ASP A 976 63.93 -25.48 6.98
C ASP A 976 63.96 -26.12 5.57
N GLU A 977 62.84 -26.65 5.06
CA GLU A 977 62.76 -27.14 3.67
C GLU A 977 62.74 -25.98 2.67
N PHE A 978 61.99 -24.91 2.97
CA PHE A 978 61.92 -23.70 2.15
C PHE A 978 63.29 -23.00 2.06
N ILE A 979 63.98 -22.83 3.18
CA ILE A 979 65.32 -22.22 3.22
C ILE A 979 66.31 -23.06 2.38
N ARG A 980 66.29 -24.40 2.52
CA ARG A 980 67.15 -25.29 1.72
C ARG A 980 66.85 -25.23 0.22
N ALA A 981 65.57 -25.18 -0.15
CA ALA A 981 65.14 -25.06 -1.55
C ALA A 981 65.54 -23.72 -2.17
N ALA A 982 65.47 -22.63 -1.39
CA ALA A 982 65.91 -21.30 -1.81
C ALA A 982 67.44 -21.23 -1.97
N GLU A 983 68.22 -21.78 -1.02
CA GLU A 983 69.69 -21.81 -1.10
C GLU A 983 70.24 -22.68 -2.24
N ALA A 984 69.49 -23.70 -2.69
CA ALA A 984 69.88 -24.59 -3.77
C ALA A 984 69.77 -23.97 -5.18
N GLN A 985 69.14 -22.79 -5.33
CA GLN A 985 68.92 -22.14 -6.62
C GLN A 985 69.84 -20.92 -6.80
N PRO A 986 70.63 -20.83 -7.90
CA PRO A 986 71.43 -19.65 -8.20
C PRO A 986 70.55 -18.42 -8.47
N ALA A 987 70.90 -17.27 -7.90
CA ALA A 987 70.14 -16.02 -8.06
C ALA A 987 69.94 -15.60 -9.53
N GLY A 988 70.91 -15.90 -10.42
CA GLY A 988 70.82 -15.58 -11.85
C GLY A 988 69.77 -16.39 -12.62
N ASP A 989 69.53 -17.64 -12.24
CA ASP A 989 68.55 -18.51 -12.90
C ASP A 989 67.11 -18.18 -12.46
N LEU A 990 66.95 -17.71 -11.21
CA LEU A 990 65.69 -17.21 -10.66
C LEU A 990 65.17 -15.99 -11.42
N ASP A 991 66.04 -15.04 -11.77
CA ASP A 991 65.62 -13.82 -12.49
C ASP A 991 65.06 -14.12 -13.88
N VAL A 992 65.69 -15.05 -14.60
CA VAL A 992 65.21 -15.50 -15.92
C VAL A 992 63.87 -16.25 -15.79
N ALA A 993 63.75 -17.13 -14.79
CA ALA A 993 62.52 -17.89 -14.55
C ALA A 993 61.34 -16.98 -14.12
N ILE A 994 61.60 -15.96 -13.30
CA ILE A 994 60.62 -14.94 -12.91
C ILE A 994 60.18 -14.15 -14.14
N GLY A 995 61.11 -13.66 -14.97
CA GLY A 995 60.77 -12.89 -16.18
C GLY A 995 59.91 -13.67 -17.18
N ASN A 996 60.20 -14.97 -17.37
CA ASN A 996 59.41 -15.85 -18.22
C ASN A 996 58.00 -16.09 -17.68
N SER A 997 57.87 -16.36 -16.39
CA SER A 997 56.58 -16.64 -15.72
C SER A 997 55.72 -15.37 -15.63
N ASP A 998 56.34 -14.20 -15.40
CA ASP A 998 55.65 -12.91 -15.38
C ASP A 998 55.11 -12.53 -16.77
N SER A 999 55.93 -12.72 -17.82
CA SER A 999 55.47 -12.54 -19.21
C SER A 999 54.34 -13.49 -19.60
N ALA A 1000 54.35 -14.73 -19.09
CA ALA A 1000 53.27 -15.69 -19.29
C ALA A 1000 51.99 -15.25 -18.56
N CYS A 1001 52.10 -14.80 -17.31
CA CYS A 1001 50.99 -14.23 -16.54
C CYS A 1001 50.39 -13.01 -17.27
N GLN A 1002 51.21 -12.11 -17.80
CA GLN A 1002 50.74 -10.93 -18.52
C GLN A 1002 49.91 -11.29 -19.76
N ARG A 1003 50.41 -12.21 -20.60
CA ARG A 1003 49.68 -12.70 -21.78
C ARG A 1003 48.37 -13.42 -21.44
N LEU A 1004 48.30 -14.06 -20.28
CA LEU A 1004 47.08 -14.73 -19.79
C LEU A 1004 46.09 -13.72 -19.21
N ARG A 1005 46.56 -12.67 -18.51
CA ARG A 1005 45.72 -11.55 -18.04
C ARG A 1005 45.10 -10.78 -19.19
N ASP A 1006 45.85 -10.48 -20.25
CA ASP A 1006 45.33 -9.75 -21.42
C ASP A 1006 44.23 -10.55 -22.14
N ARG A 1007 44.44 -11.87 -22.28
CA ARG A 1007 43.43 -12.79 -22.83
C ARG A 1007 42.20 -12.88 -21.93
N TRP A 1008 42.40 -13.06 -20.63
CA TRP A 1008 41.31 -13.07 -19.65
C TRP A 1008 40.52 -11.76 -19.68
N ALA A 1009 41.16 -10.60 -19.74
CA ALA A 1009 40.49 -9.29 -19.81
C ALA A 1009 39.62 -9.17 -21.08
N THR A 1010 40.12 -9.65 -22.22
CA THR A 1010 39.37 -9.67 -23.49
C THR A 1010 38.15 -10.61 -23.41
N GLN A 1011 38.34 -11.78 -22.80
CA GLN A 1011 37.28 -12.77 -22.59
C GLN A 1011 36.22 -12.26 -21.60
N GLN A 1012 36.62 -11.60 -20.51
CA GLN A 1012 35.70 -10.97 -19.56
C GLN A 1012 34.91 -9.82 -20.17
N GLN A 1013 35.54 -9.02 -21.03
CA GLN A 1013 34.81 -7.99 -21.79
C GLN A 1013 33.76 -8.61 -22.72
N THR A 1014 34.10 -9.75 -23.34
CA THR A 1014 33.18 -10.49 -24.22
C THR A 1014 32.05 -11.12 -23.43
N LEU A 1015 32.34 -11.72 -22.27
CA LEU A 1015 31.36 -12.22 -21.31
C LEU A 1015 30.43 -11.11 -20.84
N GLY A 1016 30.95 -9.95 -20.44
CA GLY A 1016 30.13 -8.82 -20.03
C GLY A 1016 29.22 -8.29 -21.14
N LYS A 1017 29.68 -8.31 -22.40
CA LYS A 1017 28.85 -7.96 -23.56
C LYS A 1017 27.75 -8.98 -23.80
N LEU A 1018 28.08 -10.28 -23.83
CA LEU A 1018 27.11 -11.36 -24.08
C LEU A 1018 26.10 -11.48 -22.93
N GLN A 1019 26.55 -11.36 -21.68
CA GLN A 1019 25.70 -11.32 -20.49
C GLN A 1019 24.79 -10.10 -20.53
N GLY A 1020 25.31 -8.92 -20.88
CA GLY A 1020 24.48 -7.71 -21.03
C GLY A 1020 23.50 -7.77 -22.21
N GLU A 1021 23.81 -8.51 -23.28
CA GLU A 1021 22.86 -8.79 -24.37
C GLU A 1021 21.77 -9.78 -23.92
N ILE A 1022 22.13 -10.84 -23.19
CA ILE A 1022 21.19 -11.82 -22.63
C ILE A 1022 20.29 -11.17 -21.57
N ASP A 1023 20.81 -10.35 -20.67
CA ASP A 1023 20.03 -9.65 -19.64
C ASP A 1023 19.04 -8.65 -20.25
N ARG A 1024 19.38 -8.05 -21.42
CA ARG A 1024 18.43 -7.25 -22.21
C ARG A 1024 17.38 -8.09 -22.92
N MET A 1025 17.72 -9.34 -23.28
CA MET A 1025 16.81 -10.29 -23.92
C MET A 1025 15.98 -11.09 -22.90
N ASP A 1026 16.39 -11.12 -21.62
CA ASP A 1026 15.64 -11.62 -20.48
C ASP A 1026 14.53 -10.63 -20.11
N GLY A 1027 13.69 -10.35 -21.10
CA GLY A 1027 12.42 -9.66 -20.91
C GLY A 1027 11.40 -10.55 -20.20
N SER A 1028 11.77 -11.62 -19.49
CA SER A 1028 10.83 -12.46 -18.74
C SER A 1028 10.08 -11.65 -17.69
N GLY A 1029 10.76 -10.71 -17.03
CA GLY A 1029 10.13 -9.76 -16.11
C GLY A 1029 9.23 -8.74 -16.79
N GLU A 1030 9.62 -8.23 -17.96
CA GLU A 1030 8.81 -7.26 -18.72
C GLU A 1030 7.60 -7.93 -19.38
N ALA A 1031 7.78 -9.12 -19.96
CA ALA A 1031 6.72 -9.95 -20.51
C ALA A 1031 5.73 -10.39 -19.43
N ALA A 1032 6.22 -10.81 -18.25
CA ALA A 1032 5.36 -11.15 -17.11
C ALA A 1032 4.58 -9.92 -16.59
N LYS A 1033 5.24 -8.75 -16.51
CA LYS A 1033 4.57 -7.48 -16.15
C LYS A 1033 3.51 -7.09 -17.17
N VAL A 1034 3.84 -7.11 -18.46
CA VAL A 1034 2.91 -6.81 -19.56
C VAL A 1034 1.74 -7.80 -19.58
N GLN A 1035 1.98 -9.08 -19.30
CA GLN A 1035 0.94 -10.11 -19.19
C GLN A 1035 0.06 -9.90 -17.96
N GLN A 1036 0.62 -9.49 -16.81
CA GLN A 1036 -0.14 -9.12 -15.61
C GLN A 1036 -0.98 -7.87 -15.85
N GLU A 1037 -0.42 -6.83 -16.48
CA GLU A 1037 -1.14 -5.62 -16.89
C GLU A 1037 -2.29 -5.96 -17.87
N GLN A 1038 -2.05 -6.87 -18.81
CA GLN A 1038 -3.07 -7.35 -19.74
C GLN A 1038 -4.23 -8.04 -19.02
N LEU A 1039 -3.95 -8.93 -18.05
CA LEU A 1039 -4.97 -9.60 -17.24
C LEU A 1039 -5.76 -8.60 -16.37
N HIS A 1040 -5.08 -7.62 -15.77
CA HIS A 1040 -5.72 -6.57 -15.00
C HIS A 1040 -6.64 -5.70 -15.86
N ARG A 1041 -6.18 -5.32 -17.05
CA ARG A 1041 -6.99 -4.59 -18.05
C ARG A 1041 -8.18 -5.41 -18.50
N LEU A 1042 -8.01 -6.71 -18.76
CA LEU A 1042 -9.11 -7.61 -19.14
C LEU A 1042 -10.18 -7.72 -18.05
N SER A 1043 -9.78 -7.85 -16.78
CA SER A 1043 -10.73 -7.84 -15.64
C SER A 1043 -11.49 -6.52 -15.54
N SER A 1044 -10.80 -5.39 -15.76
CA SER A 1044 -11.40 -4.05 -15.76
C SER A 1044 -12.37 -3.85 -16.92
N ILE A 1045 -12.01 -4.32 -18.12
CA ILE A 1045 -12.87 -4.34 -19.31
C ILE A 1045 -14.12 -5.16 -19.01
N ARG A 1046 -13.99 -6.37 -18.48
CA ARG A 1046 -15.14 -7.24 -18.17
C ARG A 1046 -16.13 -6.54 -17.23
N ARG A 1047 -15.63 -5.97 -16.13
CA ARG A 1047 -16.47 -5.26 -15.14
C ARG A 1047 -17.18 -4.05 -15.75
N GLN A 1048 -16.48 -3.25 -16.55
CA GLN A 1048 -17.08 -2.09 -17.20
C GLN A 1048 -18.03 -2.46 -18.33
N ALA A 1049 -17.78 -3.57 -19.04
CA ALA A 1049 -18.67 -4.10 -20.05
C ALA A 1049 -19.98 -4.63 -19.43
N GLU A 1050 -19.88 -5.36 -18.31
CA GLU A 1050 -21.04 -5.80 -17.52
C GLU A 1050 -21.85 -4.57 -17.06
N ARG A 1051 -21.19 -3.55 -16.50
CA ARG A 1051 -21.86 -2.30 -16.08
C ARG A 1051 -22.50 -1.55 -17.25
N TYR A 1052 -21.84 -1.50 -18.39
CA TYR A 1052 -22.39 -0.88 -19.60
C TYR A 1052 -23.65 -1.63 -20.08
N ALA A 1053 -23.63 -2.97 -20.05
CA ALA A 1053 -24.79 -3.79 -20.38
C ALA A 1053 -25.95 -3.57 -19.40
N GLU A 1054 -25.68 -3.57 -18.09
CA GLU A 1054 -26.68 -3.26 -17.05
C GLU A 1054 -27.35 -1.91 -17.29
N LEU A 1055 -26.56 -0.85 -17.48
CA LEU A 1055 -27.06 0.49 -17.69
C LEU A 1055 -27.83 0.62 -19.00
N THR A 1056 -27.41 -0.09 -20.06
CA THR A 1056 -28.11 -0.10 -21.34
C THR A 1056 -29.49 -0.75 -21.19
N ILE A 1057 -29.55 -1.90 -20.52
CA ILE A 1057 -30.82 -2.59 -20.24
C ILE A 1057 -31.72 -1.73 -19.35
N ALA A 1058 -31.17 -1.11 -18.29
CA ALA A 1058 -31.90 -0.24 -17.40
C ALA A 1058 -32.47 0.99 -18.13
N LEU A 1059 -31.69 1.59 -19.04
CA LEU A 1059 -32.13 2.70 -19.86
C LEU A 1059 -33.29 2.29 -20.78
N GLU A 1060 -33.20 1.14 -21.46
CA GLU A 1060 -34.30 0.71 -22.35
C GLU A 1060 -35.53 0.25 -21.58
N ALA A 1061 -35.36 -0.41 -20.43
CA ALA A 1061 -36.48 -0.73 -19.55
C ALA A 1061 -37.19 0.56 -19.06
N LEU A 1062 -36.41 1.58 -18.68
CA LEU A 1062 -36.97 2.88 -18.27
C LEU A 1062 -37.69 3.57 -19.42
N LYS A 1063 -37.14 3.57 -20.64
CA LYS A 1063 -37.83 4.12 -21.82
C LYS A 1063 -39.16 3.42 -22.09
N LEU A 1064 -39.17 2.08 -22.05
CA LEU A 1064 -40.39 1.29 -22.25
C LEU A 1064 -41.43 1.57 -21.16
N ALA A 1065 -41.00 1.70 -19.89
CA ALA A 1065 -41.90 2.02 -18.78
C ALA A 1065 -42.47 3.44 -18.87
N ILE A 1066 -41.67 4.43 -19.30
CA ILE A 1066 -42.14 5.80 -19.56
C ILE A 1066 -43.18 5.78 -20.68
N GLU A 1067 -42.93 5.05 -21.75
CA GLU A 1067 -43.84 4.97 -22.90
C GLU A 1067 -45.18 4.30 -22.54
N ASP A 1068 -45.14 3.17 -21.83
CA ASP A 1068 -46.34 2.47 -21.33
C ASP A 1068 -47.15 3.36 -20.35
N TYR A 1069 -46.49 4.14 -19.50
CA TYR A 1069 -47.14 5.10 -18.60
C TYR A 1069 -47.80 6.26 -19.37
N ARG A 1070 -47.14 6.80 -20.39
CA ARG A 1070 -47.70 7.88 -21.24
C ARG A 1070 -48.97 7.41 -21.95
N GLN A 1071 -48.95 6.22 -22.55
CA GLN A 1071 -50.11 5.66 -23.25
C GLN A 1071 -51.33 5.46 -22.34
N ARG A 1072 -51.11 5.09 -21.07
CA ARG A 1072 -52.22 4.86 -20.11
C ARG A 1072 -52.82 6.16 -19.55
N ASN A 1073 -52.02 7.22 -19.41
CA ASN A 1073 -52.42 8.42 -18.65
C ASN A 1073 -52.64 9.69 -19.48
N GLU A 1074 -52.06 9.83 -20.69
CA GLU A 1074 -52.22 11.05 -21.50
C GLU A 1074 -53.57 11.11 -22.25
N GLY A 1075 -54.16 9.97 -22.62
CA GLY A 1075 -55.39 9.89 -23.42
C GLY A 1075 -56.64 10.54 -22.78
N PRO A 1076 -57.03 10.20 -21.54
CA PRO A 1076 -58.22 10.76 -20.90
C PRO A 1076 -58.11 12.27 -20.61
N ILE A 1077 -56.93 12.75 -20.23
CA ILE A 1077 -56.73 14.18 -19.91
C ILE A 1077 -56.71 15.02 -21.20
N LEU A 1078 -56.08 14.54 -22.27
CA LEU A 1078 -56.11 15.21 -23.57
C LEU A 1078 -57.54 15.27 -24.13
N GLY A 1079 -58.35 14.22 -23.92
CA GLY A 1079 -59.77 14.23 -24.27
C GLY A 1079 -60.57 15.32 -23.54
N LYS A 1080 -60.37 15.47 -22.23
CA LYS A 1080 -60.99 16.55 -21.43
C LYS A 1080 -60.50 17.94 -21.84
N ALA A 1081 -59.20 18.10 -22.06
CA ALA A 1081 -58.60 19.35 -22.53
C ALA A 1081 -59.14 19.75 -23.91
N SER A 1082 -59.32 18.77 -24.80
CA SER A 1082 -59.92 18.96 -26.12
C SER A 1082 -61.36 19.48 -26.01
N ALA A 1083 -62.16 18.95 -25.07
CA ALA A 1083 -63.52 19.41 -24.83
C ALA A 1083 -63.56 20.83 -24.26
N PHE A 1084 -62.72 21.15 -23.27
CA PHE A 1084 -62.61 22.51 -22.73
C PHE A 1084 -62.12 23.51 -23.77
N PHE A 1085 -61.12 23.14 -24.57
CA PHE A 1085 -60.57 24.02 -25.61
C PHE A 1085 -61.61 24.34 -26.70
N CYS A 1086 -62.37 23.33 -27.14
CA CYS A 1086 -63.48 23.52 -28.07
C CYS A 1086 -64.54 24.48 -27.51
N ARG A 1087 -64.89 24.35 -26.22
CA ARG A 1087 -65.87 25.24 -25.58
C ARG A 1087 -65.35 26.66 -25.37
N VAL A 1088 -64.13 26.84 -24.88
CA VAL A 1088 -63.55 28.18 -24.66
C VAL A 1088 -63.38 28.93 -25.99
N THR A 1089 -63.12 28.22 -27.09
CA THR A 1089 -62.97 28.82 -28.42
C THR A 1089 -64.27 28.89 -29.22
N ASP A 1090 -65.42 28.64 -28.58
CA ASP A 1090 -66.77 28.61 -29.21
C ASP A 1090 -66.82 27.76 -30.51
N GLY A 1091 -66.10 26.63 -30.51
CA GLY A 1091 -66.05 25.70 -31.63
C GLY A 1091 -65.10 26.10 -32.78
N GLU A 1092 -64.34 27.19 -32.68
CA GLU A 1092 -63.28 27.55 -33.66
C GLU A 1092 -62.26 26.42 -33.82
N TYR A 1093 -62.00 25.69 -32.74
CA TYR A 1093 -61.23 24.44 -32.72
C TYR A 1093 -62.12 23.30 -32.24
N ALA A 1094 -62.32 22.28 -33.07
CA ALA A 1094 -63.10 21.09 -32.74
C ALA A 1094 -62.42 20.21 -31.66
N GLY A 1095 -61.10 20.37 -31.45
CA GLY A 1095 -60.38 19.64 -30.42
C GLY A 1095 -58.86 19.73 -30.48
N LEU A 1096 -58.19 18.87 -29.72
CA LEU A 1096 -56.74 18.76 -29.61
C LEU A 1096 -56.26 17.35 -29.99
N LYS A 1097 -55.11 17.27 -30.67
CA LYS A 1097 -54.42 16.00 -30.99
C LYS A 1097 -52.92 16.13 -30.80
N VAL A 1098 -52.25 15.00 -30.63
CA VAL A 1098 -50.80 14.88 -30.73
C VAL A 1098 -50.46 14.42 -32.14
N ASP A 1099 -49.58 15.16 -32.81
CA ASP A 1099 -49.02 14.89 -34.13
C ASP A 1099 -47.50 14.69 -33.99
N PHE A 1100 -46.81 14.12 -34.97
CA PHE A 1100 -45.36 13.92 -34.93
C PHE A 1100 -44.67 14.79 -35.99
N ASP A 1101 -43.56 15.42 -35.62
CA ASP A 1101 -42.77 16.22 -36.54
C ASP A 1101 -41.83 15.36 -37.44
N ASP A 1102 -41.10 16.00 -38.35
CA ASP A 1102 -40.18 15.33 -39.29
C ASP A 1102 -39.01 14.59 -38.60
N LYS A 1103 -38.83 14.77 -37.28
CA LYS A 1103 -37.84 14.11 -36.44
C LYS A 1103 -38.46 13.07 -35.50
N ASP A 1104 -39.71 12.68 -35.75
CA ASP A 1104 -40.49 11.72 -34.97
C ASP A 1104 -40.74 12.20 -33.52
N GLN A 1105 -40.77 13.53 -33.30
CA GLN A 1105 -41.03 14.13 -31.99
C GLN A 1105 -42.51 14.52 -31.84
N PRO A 1106 -43.15 14.23 -30.69
CA PRO A 1106 -44.56 14.53 -30.47
C PRO A 1106 -44.78 16.04 -30.28
N ARG A 1107 -45.75 16.61 -31.00
CA ARG A 1107 -46.20 18.01 -30.91
C ARG A 1107 -47.72 18.11 -30.75
N LEU A 1108 -48.19 19.09 -29.97
CA LEU A 1108 -49.61 19.35 -29.77
C LEU A 1108 -50.18 20.21 -30.93
N VAL A 1109 -51.31 19.80 -31.50
CA VAL A 1109 -52.00 20.49 -32.59
C VAL A 1109 -53.47 20.74 -32.26
N GLY A 1110 -53.96 21.94 -32.59
CA GLY A 1110 -55.38 22.29 -32.58
C GLY A 1110 -56.06 21.83 -33.86
N VAL A 1111 -57.16 21.10 -33.73
CA VAL A 1111 -57.94 20.58 -34.86
C VAL A 1111 -59.06 21.56 -35.17
N ARG A 1112 -59.10 22.12 -36.38
CA ARG A 1112 -60.22 22.97 -36.83
C ARG A 1112 -61.39 22.12 -37.33
N PRO A 1113 -62.65 22.59 -37.24
CA PRO A 1113 -63.80 21.89 -37.79
C PRO A 1113 -63.69 21.61 -39.29
N ALA A 1114 -64.27 20.51 -39.75
CA ALA A 1114 -64.54 20.21 -41.17
C ALA A 1114 -63.39 20.46 -42.17
N GLY A 1115 -62.32 19.66 -42.10
CA GLY A 1115 -61.31 19.56 -43.17
C GLY A 1115 -60.38 20.78 -43.32
N LEU A 1116 -60.48 21.78 -42.44
CA LEU A 1116 -59.69 23.01 -42.46
C LEU A 1116 -58.25 22.87 -41.92
N GLY A 1117 -57.78 21.62 -41.76
CA GLY A 1117 -56.41 21.31 -41.34
C GLY A 1117 -56.17 21.33 -39.82
N MET A 1118 -54.91 21.09 -39.45
CA MET A 1118 -54.42 21.10 -38.08
C MET A 1118 -53.45 22.27 -37.93
N VAL A 1119 -53.56 23.02 -36.83
CA VAL A 1119 -52.70 24.16 -36.53
C VAL A 1119 -51.78 23.77 -35.39
N ALA A 1120 -50.47 23.85 -35.60
CA ALA A 1120 -49.49 23.59 -34.55
C ALA A 1120 -49.59 24.66 -33.45
N ALA A 1121 -49.32 24.27 -32.20
CA ALA A 1121 -49.44 25.16 -31.06
C ALA A 1121 -48.65 26.48 -31.23
N ASN A 1122 -47.50 26.44 -31.90
CA ASN A 1122 -46.65 27.60 -32.21
C ASN A 1122 -47.21 28.57 -33.27
N GLN A 1123 -48.34 28.23 -33.89
CA GLN A 1123 -49.03 29.06 -34.89
C GLN A 1123 -50.36 29.63 -34.35
N LEU A 1124 -50.69 29.39 -33.08
CA LEU A 1124 -51.86 29.96 -32.43
C LEU A 1124 -51.61 31.43 -32.05
N SER A 1125 -52.67 32.25 -32.06
CA SER A 1125 -52.59 33.61 -31.49
C SER A 1125 -52.41 33.55 -29.98
N ASP A 1126 -51.80 34.57 -29.37
CA ASP A 1126 -51.54 34.63 -27.92
C ASP A 1126 -52.82 34.34 -27.09
N GLY A 1127 -53.95 34.97 -27.41
CA GLY A 1127 -55.23 34.72 -26.72
C GLY A 1127 -55.80 33.31 -26.93
N THR A 1128 -55.41 32.61 -28.01
CA THR A 1128 -55.81 31.20 -28.26
C THR A 1128 -54.84 30.23 -27.58
N ALA A 1129 -53.56 30.58 -27.48
CA ALA A 1129 -52.57 29.83 -26.71
C ALA A 1129 -52.88 29.90 -25.21
N ASP A 1130 -53.33 31.05 -24.70
CA ASP A 1130 -53.80 31.22 -23.33
C ASP A 1130 -55.07 30.38 -23.05
N ALA A 1131 -56.01 30.34 -24.00
CA ALA A 1131 -57.18 29.46 -23.93
C ALA A 1131 -56.82 27.96 -23.94
N LEU A 1132 -55.81 27.57 -24.72
CA LEU A 1132 -55.27 26.21 -24.75
C LEU A 1132 -54.62 25.84 -23.41
N TYR A 1133 -53.82 26.75 -22.85
CA TYR A 1133 -53.20 26.56 -21.54
C TYR A 1133 -54.28 26.42 -20.45
N LEU A 1134 -55.29 27.29 -20.45
CA LEU A 1134 -56.44 27.21 -19.54
C LEU A 1134 -57.15 25.86 -19.66
N ALA A 1135 -57.43 25.39 -20.88
CA ALA A 1135 -58.10 24.12 -21.13
C ALA A 1135 -57.31 22.91 -20.61
N LEU A 1136 -55.98 22.89 -20.82
CA LEU A 1136 -55.09 21.86 -20.28
C LEU A 1136 -55.05 21.88 -18.74
N ARG A 1137 -55.05 23.09 -18.15
CA ARG A 1137 -55.05 23.28 -16.70
C ARG A 1137 -56.35 22.79 -16.07
N LEU A 1138 -57.49 23.14 -16.64
CA LEU A 1138 -58.80 22.69 -16.17
C LEU A 1138 -58.97 21.18 -16.32
N ALA A 1139 -58.48 20.58 -17.42
CA ALA A 1139 -58.50 19.14 -17.61
C ALA A 1139 -57.64 18.38 -16.59
N SER A 1140 -56.45 18.89 -16.28
CA SER A 1140 -55.56 18.32 -15.25
C SER A 1140 -56.16 18.45 -13.84
N LEU A 1141 -56.83 19.57 -13.56
CA LEU A 1141 -57.56 19.78 -12.32
C LEU A 1141 -58.76 18.84 -12.21
N GLU A 1142 -59.53 18.66 -13.28
CA GLU A 1142 -60.66 17.74 -13.29
C GLU A 1142 -60.24 16.29 -13.13
N ALA A 1143 -59.15 15.86 -13.77
CA ALA A 1143 -58.57 14.54 -13.57
C ALA A 1143 -58.12 14.32 -12.12
N HIS A 1144 -57.55 15.34 -11.47
CA HIS A 1144 -57.22 15.27 -10.05
C HIS A 1144 -58.45 15.09 -9.16
N LEU A 1145 -59.52 15.84 -9.45
CA LEU A 1145 -60.79 15.80 -8.71
C LEU A 1145 -61.56 14.47 -8.89
N ASP A 1146 -61.20 13.64 -9.86
CA ASP A 1146 -61.75 12.27 -10.01
C ASP A 1146 -61.13 11.30 -9.00
N GLU A 1147 -59.86 11.50 -8.64
CA GLU A 1147 -59.07 10.55 -7.83
C GLU A 1147 -58.82 11.03 -6.40
N HIS A 1148 -58.96 12.33 -6.13
CA HIS A 1148 -58.57 12.96 -4.86
C HIS A 1148 -59.65 13.90 -4.32
N ASN A 1149 -59.52 14.29 -3.05
CA ASN A 1149 -60.47 15.17 -2.38
C ASN A 1149 -60.55 16.56 -3.05
N PRO A 1150 -61.74 17.19 -3.14
CA PRO A 1150 -61.88 18.53 -3.69
C PRO A 1150 -61.04 19.58 -2.95
N VAL A 1151 -60.32 20.42 -3.70
CA VAL A 1151 -59.50 21.52 -3.18
C VAL A 1151 -59.88 22.81 -3.90
N PRO A 1152 -60.02 23.96 -3.20
CA PRO A 1152 -60.48 25.20 -3.83
C PRO A 1152 -59.56 25.65 -4.96
N LEU A 1153 -60.15 25.97 -6.10
CA LEU A 1153 -59.50 26.61 -7.23
C LEU A 1153 -59.55 28.12 -7.05
N ILE A 1154 -58.37 28.75 -7.06
CA ILE A 1154 -58.23 30.20 -6.94
C ILE A 1154 -57.79 30.76 -8.28
N VAL A 1155 -58.60 31.65 -8.83
CA VAL A 1155 -58.39 32.26 -10.15
C VAL A 1155 -58.18 33.76 -9.94
N ASP A 1156 -57.03 34.29 -10.35
CA ASP A 1156 -56.67 35.70 -10.20
C ASP A 1156 -56.53 36.34 -11.57
N ASP A 1157 -57.52 37.14 -11.97
CA ASP A 1157 -57.48 38.00 -13.16
C ASP A 1157 -57.16 37.24 -14.48
N CYS A 1158 -57.47 35.95 -14.57
CA CYS A 1158 -57.05 35.10 -15.70
C CYS A 1158 -57.79 35.40 -17.01
N LEU A 1159 -58.96 36.02 -16.97
CA LEU A 1159 -59.80 36.23 -18.16
C LEU A 1159 -59.56 37.59 -18.85
N ILE A 1160 -58.53 38.34 -18.47
CA ILE A 1160 -58.27 39.70 -18.97
C ILE A 1160 -58.02 39.74 -20.48
N GLN A 1161 -57.34 38.74 -21.04
CA GLN A 1161 -56.97 38.71 -22.47
C GLN A 1161 -58.02 38.04 -23.35
N PHE A 1162 -59.14 37.59 -22.77
CA PHE A 1162 -60.22 36.96 -23.52
C PHE A 1162 -61.18 38.04 -24.02
N ASP A 1163 -61.67 37.86 -25.25
CA ASP A 1163 -62.84 38.60 -25.72
C ASP A 1163 -64.10 38.18 -24.93
N ASP A 1164 -65.19 38.91 -25.12
CA ASP A 1164 -66.43 38.73 -24.35
C ASP A 1164 -67.02 37.33 -24.50
N ASP A 1165 -66.91 36.71 -25.68
CA ASP A 1165 -67.44 35.38 -25.98
C ASP A 1165 -66.61 34.28 -25.30
N ARG A 1166 -65.27 34.38 -25.37
CA ARG A 1166 -64.34 33.48 -24.68
C ARG A 1166 -64.43 33.63 -23.17
N ALA A 1167 -64.54 34.86 -22.66
CA ALA A 1167 -64.70 35.15 -21.24
C ALA A 1167 -66.02 34.57 -20.70
N SER A 1168 -67.12 34.74 -21.45
CA SER A 1168 -68.43 34.15 -21.10
C SER A 1168 -68.37 32.61 -21.06
N SER A 1169 -67.72 32.01 -22.07
CA SER A 1169 -67.53 30.55 -22.15
C SER A 1169 -66.66 30.02 -21.01
N ALA A 1170 -65.59 30.73 -20.65
CA ALA A 1170 -64.72 30.38 -19.53
C ALA A 1170 -65.45 30.52 -18.18
N LEU A 1171 -66.26 31.57 -17.98
CA LEU A 1171 -67.10 31.75 -16.78
C LEU A 1171 -68.12 30.60 -16.64
N ALA A 1172 -68.71 30.14 -17.74
CA ALA A 1172 -69.61 28.98 -17.75
C ALA A 1172 -68.88 27.68 -17.34
N ILE A 1173 -67.66 27.46 -17.83
CA ILE A 1173 -66.84 26.29 -17.43
C ILE A 1173 -66.45 26.36 -15.95
N LEU A 1174 -66.09 27.55 -15.43
CA LEU A 1174 -65.76 27.73 -14.02
C LEU A 1174 -66.98 27.53 -13.10
N SER A 1175 -68.17 28.00 -13.52
CA SER A 1175 -69.43 27.75 -12.81
C SER A 1175 -69.78 26.25 -12.77
N GLU A 1176 -69.52 25.51 -13.86
CA GLU A 1176 -69.67 24.05 -13.89
C GLU A 1176 -68.68 23.35 -12.95
N MET A 1177 -67.41 23.77 -12.98
CA MET A 1177 -66.36 23.28 -12.08
C MET A 1177 -66.70 23.52 -10.60
N ALA A 1178 -67.40 24.61 -10.31
CA ALA A 1178 -67.86 24.96 -8.97
C ALA A 1178 -68.89 23.98 -8.38
N ARG A 1179 -69.44 23.06 -9.18
CA ARG A 1179 -70.25 21.93 -8.67
C ARG A 1179 -69.40 20.86 -8.01
N ARG A 1180 -68.14 20.71 -8.43
CA ARG A 1180 -67.21 19.67 -7.95
C ARG A 1180 -66.22 20.20 -6.92
N THR A 1181 -65.79 21.44 -7.06
CA THR A 1181 -64.90 22.11 -6.11
C THR A 1181 -65.37 23.54 -5.82
N GLN A 1182 -64.74 24.24 -4.88
CA GLN A 1182 -64.97 25.66 -4.68
C GLN A 1182 -64.12 26.46 -5.67
N VAL A 1183 -64.71 27.44 -6.35
CA VAL A 1183 -63.99 28.33 -7.29
C VAL A 1183 -64.08 29.75 -6.75
N ILE A 1184 -62.93 30.39 -6.55
CA ILE A 1184 -62.82 31.77 -6.08
C ILE A 1184 -62.09 32.57 -7.16
N LEU A 1185 -62.83 33.39 -7.89
CA LEU A 1185 -62.30 34.23 -8.96
C LEU A 1185 -62.18 35.67 -8.47
N PHE A 1186 -60.95 36.17 -8.38
CA PHE A 1186 -60.65 37.57 -8.14
C PHE A 1186 -60.60 38.32 -9.47
N THR A 1187 -61.29 39.46 -9.55
CA THR A 1187 -61.19 40.33 -10.71
C THR A 1187 -61.29 41.82 -10.40
N HIS A 1188 -60.61 42.65 -11.18
CA HIS A 1188 -60.76 44.11 -11.17
C HIS A 1188 -61.70 44.66 -12.25
N HIS A 1189 -62.17 43.83 -13.18
CA HIS A 1189 -63.04 44.25 -14.27
C HIS A 1189 -64.51 44.02 -13.94
N ARG A 1190 -65.26 45.12 -13.78
CA ARG A 1190 -66.71 45.06 -13.53
C ARG A 1190 -67.47 44.37 -14.66
N HIS A 1191 -66.98 44.50 -15.90
CA HIS A 1191 -67.52 43.83 -17.08
C HIS A 1191 -67.64 42.31 -16.93
N LEU A 1192 -66.72 41.63 -16.22
CA LEU A 1192 -66.84 40.18 -15.98
C LEU A 1192 -68.05 39.82 -15.12
N ILE A 1193 -68.52 40.73 -14.26
CA ILE A 1193 -69.75 40.55 -13.47
C ILE A 1193 -70.97 40.68 -14.39
N GLU A 1194 -70.92 41.60 -15.33
CA GLU A 1194 -71.99 41.84 -16.31
C GLU A 1194 -72.09 40.66 -17.29
N LEU A 1195 -70.96 40.14 -17.76
CA LEU A 1195 -70.88 38.91 -18.54
C LEU A 1195 -71.36 37.69 -17.75
N ALA A 1196 -70.96 37.55 -16.48
CA ALA A 1196 -71.47 36.48 -15.62
C ALA A 1196 -73.00 36.56 -15.45
N ALA A 1197 -73.54 37.77 -15.29
CA ALA A 1197 -74.99 37.99 -15.18
C ALA A 1197 -75.75 37.67 -16.48
N ALA A 1198 -75.11 37.86 -17.64
CA ALA A 1198 -75.68 37.58 -18.95
C ALA A 1198 -75.57 36.09 -19.34
N ALA A 1199 -74.45 35.45 -19.02
CA ALA A 1199 -74.11 34.11 -19.48
C ALA A 1199 -74.48 32.98 -18.49
N LEU A 1200 -74.62 33.28 -17.19
CA LEU A 1200 -74.89 32.30 -16.13
C LEU A 1200 -76.30 32.47 -15.57
N PRO A 1201 -76.93 31.38 -15.09
CA PRO A 1201 -78.18 31.49 -14.32
C PRO A 1201 -77.94 32.27 -13.02
N ALA A 1202 -78.99 32.89 -12.47
CA ALA A 1202 -78.89 33.78 -11.30
C ALA A 1202 -78.37 33.09 -10.02
N ASP A 1203 -78.41 31.76 -9.97
CA ASP A 1203 -77.83 30.92 -8.92
C ASP A 1203 -76.44 30.37 -9.26
N GLY A 1204 -75.92 30.62 -10.46
CA GLY A 1204 -74.66 30.06 -10.98
C GLY A 1204 -73.38 30.65 -10.39
N TYR A 1205 -73.47 31.75 -9.64
CA TYR A 1205 -72.34 32.44 -9.00
C TYR A 1205 -72.80 33.34 -7.85
N HIS A 1206 -71.85 33.80 -7.04
CA HIS A 1206 -72.07 34.79 -5.98
C HIS A 1206 -71.01 35.90 -6.02
N VAL A 1207 -71.43 37.16 -5.95
CA VAL A 1207 -70.54 38.32 -6.08
C VAL A 1207 -70.17 38.88 -4.71
N HIS A 1208 -68.87 39.09 -4.48
CA HIS A 1208 -68.31 39.81 -3.33
C HIS A 1208 -67.68 41.11 -3.80
N GLU A 1209 -67.92 42.22 -3.09
CA GLU A 1209 -67.28 43.50 -3.37
C GLU A 1209 -66.26 43.84 -2.28
N LEU A 1210 -64.98 43.97 -2.64
CA LEU A 1210 -63.89 44.36 -1.74
C LEU A 1210 -63.64 45.87 -1.77
N GLY A 1211 -63.48 46.47 -0.58
CA GLY A 1211 -63.12 47.88 -0.41
C GLY A 1211 -64.29 48.87 -0.31
N LYS A 1212 -65.41 48.45 0.27
CA LYS A 1212 -66.51 49.33 0.69
C LYS A 1212 -66.30 49.90 2.08
#